data_AF-A0A8C7MIA0-F1
#
_entry.id   AF-A0A8C7MIA0-F1
#
_cell.length_a   1.000
_cell.length_b   1.000
_cell.length_c   1.000
_cell.angle_alpha   90.00
_cell.angle_beta   90.00
_cell.angle_gamma   90.00
#
_symmetry.space_group_name_H-M   'P 1'
#
loop_
_entity.id
_entity.type
_entity.pdbx_description
1 polymer ?
#
loop_
_entity_poly.entity_id
_entity_poly.type
_entity_poly.pdbx_seq_one_letter_code
_entity_poly.pdbx_strand_id
1 'polypeptide(L)'
;AYNTGSRSIIIGEEELQKFYCRITKQLMGKEHGHDVIDSLQRLHLIMASTKYTRRLPVELHDRLLSLCVSSSVEQLTVLTSAVLRETLPPSGPGQIYTLHDHSPLPSHTAALMLSQAESKEDLSALSSLLLRSLEGRPAGILSHLHTLPLLNTIITYCPESLTEDHVTLLSKRLVEWLRYASVQQGGVASSGGFFTGPRIRQPGPVVELDGCVCGDFFTVLCVSQAFSDDQWMNLYSFSLLRHWLITYHNVTDGNNSTDADDRSEVDGSVVSMVSATSSSSRLLPPKERLREKSFQYCQRLIEQSDRKALKRTDTELQKACLVEAVRILDGVCVEDAGCVYRAFPCVKSLFGRLNSDLSCSRVLLPIAQFYLNHGETAAVDSECVWRCVFGVLPAECFNDPYLAHETLSFIRANQLQLHSSVPLYTHYFPSLLKFLAWDSPGLVSDYVDVLPSLVTAGTAVELLHSLLDLPCLTAALTLQLRSACFPVSEPGGRGLSSLEAFRSPAHRGLFLFLLRGEAGSGDTMDRLSVLHDLLMEAADWSRVIQSAQSVPVLLHVYFNTVTTISDERLLAQLVLVLLERSSLLLNIPKYTAEIHRVFSHHLLKLCKLHPSLVVDQSRELLEFAGTTTNIHSKEDLYTHVVWVLGEYLSVSFDSRCSVDLVTSCFEALEAVLFEITSSGSPSPRVVTSLLSALAKLASRSHDLIPRVSLFLSKLRSGAVSWCGSEEDVVAVVTRGEELWSLLKLPSVALSVLTPPSLATSPRWHRDANATLPPRLRTLTGLTHTR
;
A
#
# COMPACT_ATOMS: atom_id res chain seq x y z
N ALA A 1 -18.77 -1.32 -11.98
CA ALA A 1 -19.29 -0.64 -13.18
C ALA A 1 -18.35 0.49 -13.55
N TYR A 2 -17.50 0.29 -14.57
CA TYR A 2 -16.65 1.33 -15.17
C TYR A 2 -16.88 1.26 -16.67
N ASN A 3 -17.79 2.09 -17.17
CA ASN A 3 -18.03 2.21 -18.60
C ASN A 3 -18.36 3.67 -18.93
N THR A 4 -17.35 4.52 -18.76
CA THR A 4 -17.30 5.84 -19.41
C THR A 4 -16.10 5.83 -20.33
N GLY A 5 -16.16 4.96 -21.34
CA GLY A 5 -15.31 5.05 -22.52
C GLY A 5 -15.80 6.21 -23.37
N SER A 6 -15.13 7.35 -23.29
CA SER A 6 -15.19 8.37 -24.33
C SER A 6 -14.82 7.70 -25.65
N ARG A 7 -15.81 7.45 -26.51
CA ARG A 7 -15.60 6.98 -27.88
C ARG A 7 -14.91 8.11 -28.66
N SER A 8 -13.58 8.17 -28.61
CA SER A 8 -12.81 8.84 -29.66
C SER A 8 -13.12 8.11 -30.97
N ILE A 9 -13.73 8.81 -31.92
CA ILE A 9 -14.03 8.30 -33.26
C ILE A 9 -12.71 7.84 -33.87
N ILE A 10 -12.58 6.53 -34.10
CA ILE A 10 -11.41 5.96 -34.77
C ILE A 10 -11.49 6.39 -36.24
N ILE A 11 -10.72 7.40 -36.64
CA ILE A 11 -10.59 7.82 -38.04
C ILE A 11 -10.08 6.63 -38.86
N GLY A 12 -10.74 6.34 -39.98
CA GLY A 12 -10.35 5.26 -40.89
C GLY A 12 -8.98 5.53 -41.53
N GLU A 13 -8.21 4.48 -41.82
CA GLU A 13 -6.84 4.60 -42.34
C GLU A 13 -6.78 5.37 -43.67
N GLU A 14 -7.75 5.17 -44.57
CA GLU A 14 -7.83 5.92 -45.83
C GLU A 14 -8.11 7.41 -45.66
N GLU A 15 -8.95 7.79 -44.70
CA GLU A 15 -9.25 9.19 -44.39
C GLU A 15 -8.02 9.87 -43.78
N LEU A 16 -7.28 9.14 -42.95
CA LEU A 16 -6.04 9.61 -42.35
C LEU A 16 -4.94 9.83 -43.41
N GLN A 17 -4.80 8.92 -44.38
CA GLN A 17 -3.84 9.11 -45.48
C GLN A 17 -4.19 10.33 -46.35
N LYS A 18 -5.49 10.53 -46.64
CA LYS A 18 -5.96 11.76 -47.32
C LYS A 18 -5.64 13.01 -46.50
N PHE A 19 -5.79 12.93 -45.18
CA PHE A 19 -5.46 14.03 -44.27
C PHE A 19 -3.96 14.32 -44.22
N TYR A 20 -3.09 13.31 -44.18
CA TYR A 20 -1.63 13.48 -44.29
C TYR A 20 -1.24 14.17 -45.60
N CYS A 21 -1.75 13.70 -46.74
CA CYS A 21 -1.49 14.32 -48.04
C CYS A 21 -1.93 15.80 -48.10
N ARG A 22 -3.04 16.14 -47.44
CA ARG A 22 -3.52 17.53 -47.33
C ARG A 22 -2.55 18.39 -46.52
N ILE A 23 -2.12 17.91 -45.35
CA ILE A 23 -1.17 18.63 -44.49
C ILE A 23 0.16 18.81 -45.21
N THR A 24 0.72 17.76 -45.82
CA THR A 24 1.98 17.85 -46.56
C THR A 24 1.91 18.94 -47.64
N LYS A 25 0.80 19.05 -48.38
CA LYS A 25 0.58 20.11 -49.38
C LYS A 25 0.50 21.50 -48.75
N GLN A 26 -0.16 21.63 -47.59
CA GLN A 26 -0.26 22.90 -46.87
C GLN A 26 1.11 23.37 -46.35
N LEU A 27 1.97 22.45 -45.90
CA LEU A 27 3.33 22.72 -45.43
C LEU A 27 4.33 23.04 -46.58
N MET A 28 3.93 22.89 -47.85
CA MET A 28 4.74 23.27 -49.02
C MET A 28 4.57 24.75 -49.41
N GLY A 29 3.60 25.46 -48.82
CA GLY A 29 3.41 26.90 -49.02
C GLY A 29 4.49 27.74 -48.33
N LYS A 30 4.81 28.92 -48.89
CA LYS A 30 5.80 29.84 -48.29
C LYS A 30 5.27 30.60 -47.05
N GLU A 31 3.95 30.69 -46.90
CA GLU A 31 3.28 31.37 -45.78
C GLU A 31 2.37 30.40 -45.03
N HIS A 32 2.63 30.22 -43.73
CA HIS A 32 1.90 29.30 -42.88
C HIS A 32 0.79 30.07 -42.14
N GLY A 33 -0.41 30.09 -42.73
CA GLY A 33 -1.59 30.73 -42.14
C GLY A 33 -2.26 29.91 -41.02
N HIS A 34 -3.37 30.43 -40.49
CA HIS A 34 -4.17 29.81 -39.43
C HIS A 34 -4.66 28.38 -39.77
N ASP A 35 -4.88 28.10 -41.05
CA ASP A 35 -5.32 26.77 -41.52
C ASP A 35 -4.27 25.67 -41.30
N VAL A 36 -2.98 26.02 -41.35
CA VAL A 36 -1.87 25.10 -41.06
C VAL A 36 -1.87 24.76 -39.57
N ILE A 37 -2.06 25.77 -38.72
CA ILE A 37 -2.11 25.63 -37.25
C ILE A 37 -3.28 24.73 -36.84
N ASP A 38 -4.50 24.97 -37.35
CA ASP A 38 -5.68 24.13 -37.09
C ASP A 38 -5.45 22.68 -37.57
N SER A 39 -4.81 22.50 -38.72
CA SER A 39 -4.52 21.17 -39.25
C SER A 39 -3.47 20.42 -38.40
N LEU A 40 -2.45 21.11 -37.88
CA LEU A 40 -1.46 20.54 -36.96
C LEU A 40 -2.04 20.23 -35.57
N GLN A 41 -2.93 21.09 -35.04
CA GLN A 41 -3.65 20.83 -33.79
C GLN A 41 -4.52 19.58 -33.90
N ARG A 42 -5.27 19.45 -35.00
CA ARG A 42 -6.07 18.25 -35.28
C ARG A 42 -5.19 17.02 -35.43
N LEU A 43 -4.07 17.14 -36.15
CA LEU A 43 -3.11 16.03 -36.26
C LEU A 43 -2.59 15.60 -34.89
N HIS A 44 -2.17 16.53 -34.03
CA HIS A 44 -1.71 16.21 -32.68
C HIS A 44 -2.79 15.50 -31.86
N LEU A 45 -4.05 15.97 -31.89
CA LEU A 45 -5.17 15.31 -31.19
C LEU A 45 -5.44 13.90 -31.71
N ILE A 46 -5.38 13.70 -33.03
CA ILE A 46 -5.53 12.37 -33.64
C ILE A 46 -4.43 11.42 -33.16
N MET A 47 -3.20 11.92 -33.04
CA MET A 47 -2.08 11.09 -32.59
C MET A 47 -2.17 10.78 -31.08
N ALA A 48 -2.39 11.79 -30.24
CA ALA A 48 -2.48 11.66 -28.80
C ALA A 48 -3.70 10.82 -28.33
N SER A 49 -4.78 10.76 -29.12
CA SER A 49 -5.98 9.98 -28.78
C SER A 49 -5.89 8.50 -29.17
N THR A 50 -4.81 8.06 -29.81
CA THR A 50 -4.66 6.67 -30.27
C THR A 50 -3.86 5.84 -29.28
N LYS A 51 -4.37 4.64 -28.95
CA LYS A 51 -3.71 3.70 -28.01
C LYS A 51 -2.36 3.15 -28.51
N TYR A 52 -2.04 3.35 -29.79
CA TYR A 52 -0.83 2.81 -30.43
C TYR A 52 -0.07 3.94 -31.11
N THR A 53 1.25 4.02 -30.85
CA THR A 53 2.15 4.97 -31.50
C THR A 53 2.20 4.70 -33.00
N ARG A 54 2.03 5.75 -33.82
CA ARG A 54 1.94 5.65 -35.28
C ARG A 54 3.18 6.22 -35.96
N ARG A 55 3.49 5.69 -37.16
CA ARG A 55 4.50 6.27 -38.06
C ARG A 55 3.84 7.24 -39.04
N LEU A 56 4.43 8.42 -39.19
CA LEU A 56 4.03 9.37 -40.23
C LEU A 56 4.66 8.99 -41.58
N PRO A 57 4.04 9.39 -42.71
CA PRO A 57 4.73 9.38 -44.00
C PRO A 57 6.04 10.17 -43.91
N VAL A 58 7.13 9.63 -44.48
CA VAL A 58 8.48 10.20 -44.39
C VAL A 58 8.51 11.66 -44.85
N GLU A 59 7.85 11.98 -45.96
CA GLU A 59 7.76 13.35 -46.49
C GLU A 59 7.11 14.34 -45.51
N LEU A 60 6.09 13.90 -44.77
CA LEU A 60 5.42 14.72 -43.76
C LEU A 60 6.33 14.89 -42.54
N HIS A 61 6.98 13.81 -42.11
CA HIS A 61 7.90 13.82 -40.97
C HIS A 61 9.07 14.79 -41.20
N ASP A 62 9.75 14.71 -42.35
CA ASP A 62 10.90 15.57 -42.67
C ASP A 62 10.53 17.05 -42.74
N ARG A 63 9.32 17.38 -43.23
CA ARG A 63 8.81 18.75 -43.27
C ARG A 63 8.49 19.29 -41.89
N LEU A 64 7.86 18.50 -41.04
CA LEU A 64 7.61 18.87 -39.64
C LEU A 64 8.93 19.08 -38.89
N LEU A 65 9.93 18.24 -39.14
CA LEU A 65 11.25 18.34 -38.53
C LEU A 65 11.98 19.63 -38.97
N SER A 66 11.97 19.92 -40.27
CA SER A 66 12.52 21.17 -40.83
C SER A 66 11.87 22.40 -40.21
N LEU A 67 10.54 22.42 -40.06
CA LEU A 67 9.82 23.52 -39.43
C LEU A 67 10.07 23.62 -37.92
N CYS A 68 10.26 22.50 -37.22
CA CYS A 68 10.63 22.48 -35.81
C CYS A 68 11.99 23.16 -35.57
N VAL A 69 12.96 22.98 -36.48
CA VAL A 69 14.33 23.50 -36.34
C VAL A 69 14.49 24.92 -36.90
N SER A 70 13.80 25.27 -37.99
CA SER A 70 14.07 26.50 -38.75
C SER A 70 13.00 27.59 -38.67
N SER A 71 11.82 27.30 -38.09
CA SER A 71 10.73 28.28 -38.01
C SER A 71 11.02 29.38 -36.98
N SER A 72 10.76 30.63 -37.35
CA SER A 72 10.78 31.78 -36.44
C SER A 72 9.45 31.97 -35.67
N VAL A 73 8.42 31.17 -35.97
CA VAL A 73 7.10 31.24 -35.34
C VAL A 73 7.00 30.18 -34.24
N GLU A 74 6.97 30.63 -32.99
CA GLU A 74 6.94 29.78 -31.78
C GLU A 74 5.79 28.76 -31.82
N GLN A 75 4.56 29.21 -32.12
CA GLN A 75 3.38 28.33 -32.16
C GLN A 75 3.53 27.16 -33.15
N LEU A 76 4.19 27.38 -34.29
CA LEU A 76 4.46 26.31 -35.24
C LEU A 76 5.51 25.35 -34.70
N THR A 77 6.59 25.84 -34.10
CA THR A 77 7.63 24.99 -33.48
C THR A 77 7.07 24.12 -32.35
N VAL A 78 6.16 24.65 -31.52
CA VAL A 78 5.52 23.90 -30.44
C VAL A 78 4.63 22.78 -31.00
N LEU A 79 3.80 23.09 -32.01
CA LEU A 79 2.87 22.11 -32.58
C LEU A 79 3.61 21.03 -33.39
N THR A 80 4.62 21.39 -34.18
CA THR A 80 5.42 20.41 -34.92
C THR A 80 6.21 19.51 -33.96
N SER A 81 6.82 20.06 -32.91
CA SER A 81 7.46 19.27 -31.85
C SER A 81 6.46 18.37 -31.13
N ALA A 82 5.27 18.86 -30.76
CA ALA A 82 4.23 18.06 -30.10
C ALA A 82 3.71 16.90 -30.98
N VAL A 83 3.54 17.12 -32.28
CA VAL A 83 3.19 16.04 -33.21
C VAL A 83 4.31 15.01 -33.27
N LEU A 84 5.55 15.44 -33.51
CA LEU A 84 6.68 14.52 -33.71
C LEU A 84 7.02 13.67 -32.47
N ARG A 85 6.79 14.20 -31.25
CA ARG A 85 6.97 13.45 -29.99
C ARG A 85 6.00 12.27 -29.83
N GLU A 86 4.82 12.33 -30.45
CA GLU A 86 3.82 11.26 -30.43
C GLU A 86 4.02 10.23 -31.56
N THR A 87 5.07 10.41 -32.38
CA THR A 87 5.32 9.61 -33.59
C THR A 87 6.57 8.76 -33.43
N LEU A 88 6.58 7.57 -34.02
CA LEU A 88 7.83 6.81 -34.18
C LEU A 88 8.69 7.47 -35.26
N PRO A 89 10.02 7.58 -35.05
CA PRO A 89 10.92 8.03 -36.11
C PRO A 89 10.84 7.07 -37.31
N PRO A 90 11.04 7.57 -38.54
CA PRO A 90 11.09 6.70 -39.72
C PRO A 90 12.31 5.77 -39.62
N SER A 91 12.14 4.53 -40.09
CA SER A 91 13.14 3.47 -39.92
C SER A 91 14.45 3.78 -40.65
N GLY A 92 15.52 4.06 -39.89
CA GLY A 92 16.90 4.19 -40.35
C GLY A 92 17.84 4.75 -39.27
N PRO A 93 19.09 4.26 -39.14
CA PRO A 93 20.06 4.82 -38.20
C PRO A 93 20.59 6.15 -38.75
N GLY A 94 20.14 7.30 -38.23
CA GLY A 94 20.76 8.59 -38.63
C GLY A 94 20.03 9.91 -38.39
N GLN A 95 18.75 9.95 -37.98
CA GLN A 95 18.03 11.24 -37.88
C GLN A 95 18.25 12.02 -36.58
N ILE A 96 18.68 11.39 -35.49
CA ILE A 96 19.08 12.11 -34.27
C ILE A 96 20.44 12.79 -34.48
N TYR A 97 21.31 12.18 -35.29
CA TYR A 97 22.63 12.74 -35.64
C TYR A 97 22.52 14.04 -36.45
N THR A 98 21.50 14.20 -37.30
CA THR A 98 21.28 15.46 -38.03
C THR A 98 20.79 16.59 -37.14
N LEU A 99 20.18 16.29 -35.98
CA LEU A 99 19.79 17.27 -34.98
C LEU A 99 20.98 17.76 -34.13
N HIS A 100 22.05 16.96 -34.03
CA HIS A 100 23.28 17.34 -33.31
C HIS A 100 24.06 18.49 -33.98
N ASP A 101 23.92 18.69 -35.30
CA ASP A 101 24.59 19.75 -36.05
C ASP A 101 23.96 21.15 -35.83
N HIS A 102 22.75 21.20 -35.23
CA HIS A 102 22.01 22.44 -35.03
C HIS A 102 22.28 23.05 -33.64
N SER A 103 23.35 23.84 -33.56
CA SER A 103 23.60 24.77 -32.44
C SER A 103 23.19 26.20 -32.84
N PRO A 104 22.35 26.92 -32.07
CA PRO A 104 21.78 26.59 -30.75
C PRO A 104 20.51 25.73 -30.84
N LEU A 105 20.30 24.83 -29.87
CA LEU A 105 19.25 23.80 -29.88
C LEU A 105 17.98 24.26 -29.13
N PRO A 106 16.87 24.73 -29.75
CA PRO A 106 15.70 25.21 -29.02
C PRO A 106 15.13 24.17 -28.02
N SER A 107 14.46 24.62 -26.94
CA SER A 107 13.91 23.73 -25.89
C SER A 107 12.96 22.66 -26.43
N HIS A 108 12.17 23.01 -27.46
CA HIS A 108 11.26 22.09 -28.15
C HIS A 108 11.97 21.03 -28.98
N THR A 109 13.15 21.34 -29.51
CA THR A 109 14.00 20.40 -30.25
C THR A 109 14.69 19.43 -29.30
N ALA A 110 15.15 19.91 -28.15
CA ALA A 110 15.73 19.07 -27.11
C ALA A 110 14.72 18.05 -26.53
N ALA A 111 13.49 18.50 -26.25
CA ALA A 111 12.41 17.62 -25.82
C ALA A 111 12.01 16.59 -26.88
N LEU A 112 12.12 16.94 -28.17
CA LEU A 112 11.90 16.02 -29.28
C LEU A 112 13.00 14.95 -29.35
N MET A 113 14.27 15.35 -29.31
CA MET A 113 15.41 14.41 -29.28
C MET A 113 15.30 13.43 -28.13
N LEU A 114 14.89 13.89 -26.95
CA LEU A 114 14.69 13.03 -25.79
C LEU A 114 13.58 11.98 -26.03
N SER A 115 12.47 12.36 -26.64
CA SER A 115 11.36 11.43 -26.91
C SER A 115 11.66 10.39 -27.99
N GLN A 116 12.61 10.70 -28.87
CA GLN A 116 12.96 9.88 -30.02
C GLN A 116 14.26 9.10 -29.83
N ALA A 117 14.95 9.25 -28.70
CA ALA A 117 16.20 8.55 -28.42
C ALA A 117 16.01 7.01 -28.42
N GLU A 118 16.72 6.32 -29.32
CA GLU A 118 16.64 4.86 -29.48
C GLU A 118 17.78 4.13 -28.76
N SER A 119 18.89 4.82 -28.47
CA SER A 119 20.08 4.21 -27.86
C SER A 119 20.65 5.02 -26.67
N LYS A 120 21.45 4.34 -25.83
CA LYS A 120 22.21 4.97 -24.73
C LYS A 120 23.23 5.98 -25.26
N GLU A 121 23.78 5.74 -26.44
CA GLU A 121 24.75 6.62 -27.10
C GLU A 121 24.10 7.96 -27.46
N ASP A 122 22.89 7.93 -28.03
CA ASP A 122 22.11 9.14 -28.35
C ASP A 122 21.82 9.99 -27.10
N LEU A 123 21.45 9.34 -26.00
CA LEU A 123 21.21 10.01 -24.71
C LEU A 123 22.48 10.61 -24.13
N SER A 124 23.63 9.93 -24.25
CA SER A 124 24.92 10.45 -23.79
C SER A 124 25.39 11.66 -24.60
N ALA A 125 25.15 11.65 -25.92
CA ALA A 125 25.47 12.77 -26.81
C ALA A 125 24.56 13.97 -26.52
N LEU A 126 23.26 13.75 -26.33
CA LEU A 126 22.30 14.79 -25.94
C LEU A 126 22.67 15.38 -24.57
N SER A 127 23.04 14.54 -23.60
CA SER A 127 23.49 14.98 -22.28
C SER A 127 24.74 15.88 -22.35
N SER A 128 25.71 15.48 -23.18
CA SER A 128 26.93 16.28 -23.42
C SER A 128 26.60 17.66 -24.00
N LEU A 129 25.65 17.71 -24.94
CA LEU A 129 25.21 18.95 -25.57
C LEU A 129 24.46 19.87 -24.57
N LEU A 130 23.56 19.29 -23.77
CA LEU A 130 22.83 20.00 -22.71
C LEU A 130 23.78 20.55 -21.65
N LEU A 131 24.77 19.78 -21.22
CA LEU A 131 25.76 20.22 -20.23
C LEU A 131 26.68 21.31 -20.77
N ARG A 132 27.11 21.22 -22.04
CA ARG A 132 27.90 22.28 -22.69
C ARG A 132 27.14 23.61 -22.74
N SER A 133 25.81 23.57 -22.89
CA SER A 133 24.98 24.78 -22.83
C SER A 133 24.98 25.46 -21.46
N LEU A 134 25.25 24.71 -20.38
CA LEU A 134 25.36 25.23 -19.02
C LEU A 134 26.74 25.84 -18.71
N GLU A 135 27.76 25.62 -19.55
CA GLU A 135 29.11 26.17 -19.36
C GLU A 135 29.27 27.59 -19.90
N GLY A 136 28.49 27.98 -20.93
CA GLY A 136 28.59 29.29 -21.59
C GLY A 136 27.92 30.45 -20.83
N ARG A 137 28.23 31.70 -21.22
CA ARG A 137 27.42 32.88 -20.85
C ARG A 137 26.05 32.76 -21.55
N PRO A 138 24.93 33.17 -20.91
CA PRO A 138 23.59 33.11 -21.51
C PRO A 138 23.53 34.06 -22.71
N ALA A 139 23.87 33.53 -23.88
CA ALA A 139 23.92 34.27 -25.14
C ALA A 139 23.33 33.41 -26.28
N GLY A 140 22.19 32.78 -26.03
CA GLY A 140 21.44 32.07 -27.06
C GLY A 140 20.17 31.39 -26.54
N ILE A 141 19.07 31.64 -27.25
CA ILE A 141 17.79 30.92 -27.51
C ILE A 141 17.37 29.72 -26.60
N LEU A 142 18.28 28.95 -25.99
CA LEU A 142 17.97 28.07 -24.87
C LEU A 142 18.05 28.83 -23.55
N SER A 143 16.90 29.10 -22.96
CA SER A 143 16.89 29.49 -21.55
C SER A 143 17.36 28.31 -20.70
N HIS A 144 18.34 28.53 -19.81
CA HIS A 144 18.84 27.53 -18.85
C HIS A 144 17.69 26.86 -18.05
N LEU A 145 16.53 27.53 -17.96
CA LEU A 145 15.27 27.06 -17.39
C LEU A 145 14.79 25.70 -17.94
N HIS A 146 15.05 25.39 -19.21
CA HIS A 146 14.57 24.14 -19.83
C HIS A 146 15.59 23.00 -19.79
N THR A 147 16.88 23.29 -19.54
CA THR A 147 17.96 22.31 -19.59
C THR A 147 17.90 21.34 -18.40
N LEU A 148 17.69 21.84 -17.17
CA LEU A 148 17.65 20.98 -15.98
C LEU A 148 16.47 19.99 -15.95
N PRO A 149 15.23 20.37 -16.31
CA PRO A 149 14.13 19.41 -16.39
C PRO A 149 14.38 18.28 -17.41
N LEU A 150 15.02 18.59 -18.54
CA LEU A 150 15.38 17.59 -19.55
C LEU A 150 16.47 16.65 -19.02
N LEU A 151 17.50 17.19 -18.38
CA LEU A 151 18.52 16.38 -17.70
C LEU A 151 17.90 15.49 -16.63
N ASN A 152 17.00 16.01 -15.78
CA ASN A 152 16.29 15.23 -14.78
C ASN A 152 15.55 14.04 -15.40
N THR A 153 14.88 14.26 -16.53
CA THR A 153 14.18 13.21 -17.25
C THR A 153 15.15 12.13 -17.74
N ILE A 154 16.30 12.53 -18.31
CA ILE A 154 17.36 11.60 -18.73
C ILE A 154 17.87 10.78 -17.53
N ILE A 155 18.14 11.44 -16.40
CA ILE A 155 18.66 10.79 -15.18
C ILE A 155 17.64 9.80 -14.61
N THR A 156 16.34 10.14 -14.65
CA THR A 156 15.26 9.28 -14.15
C THR A 156 15.17 7.95 -14.93
N TYR A 157 15.35 7.99 -16.24
CA TYR A 157 15.20 6.80 -17.10
C TYR A 157 16.51 6.08 -17.40
N CYS A 158 17.64 6.80 -17.51
CA CYS A 158 18.94 6.25 -17.87
C CYS A 158 20.09 7.00 -17.16
N PRO A 159 20.26 6.80 -15.84
CA PRO A 159 21.28 7.53 -15.07
C PRO A 159 22.72 7.23 -15.51
N GLU A 160 22.95 6.05 -16.09
CA GLU A 160 24.25 5.63 -16.62
C GLU A 160 24.68 6.35 -17.91
N SER A 161 23.83 7.21 -18.47
CA SER A 161 24.16 8.00 -19.66
C SER A 161 25.11 9.18 -19.37
N LEU A 162 25.26 9.56 -18.10
CA LEU A 162 26.19 10.61 -17.67
C LEU A 162 27.56 10.03 -17.29
N THR A 163 28.64 10.66 -17.76
CA THR A 163 30.02 10.34 -17.36
C THR A 163 30.35 10.95 -16.00
N GLU A 164 31.44 10.52 -15.36
CA GLU A 164 31.88 11.09 -14.08
C GLU A 164 32.19 12.60 -14.19
N ASP A 165 32.75 13.04 -15.33
CA ASP A 165 32.99 14.46 -15.61
C ASP A 165 31.68 15.24 -15.68
N HIS A 166 30.64 14.69 -16.32
CA HIS A 166 29.31 15.28 -16.38
C HIS A 166 28.70 15.44 -14.98
N VAL A 167 28.78 14.40 -14.16
CA VAL A 167 28.29 14.42 -12.77
C VAL A 167 29.06 15.46 -11.94
N THR A 168 30.37 15.55 -12.12
CA THR A 168 31.24 16.49 -11.41
C THR A 168 30.92 17.94 -11.80
N LEU A 169 30.76 18.21 -13.10
CA LEU A 169 30.38 19.52 -13.62
C LEU A 169 29.02 19.96 -13.08
N LEU A 170 28.00 19.10 -13.18
CA LEU A 170 26.66 19.47 -12.72
C LEU A 170 26.63 19.66 -11.20
N SER A 171 27.36 18.85 -10.44
CA SER A 171 27.48 19.02 -8.98
C SER A 171 28.09 20.39 -8.61
N LYS A 172 29.09 20.86 -9.36
CA LYS A 172 29.65 22.22 -9.17
C LYS A 172 28.60 23.29 -9.46
N ARG A 173 27.84 23.15 -10.54
CA ARG A 173 26.77 24.11 -10.92
C ARG A 173 25.63 24.15 -9.91
N LEU A 174 25.17 23.00 -9.44
CA LEU A 174 24.15 22.89 -8.39
C LEU A 174 24.61 23.61 -7.11
N VAL A 175 25.87 23.42 -6.71
CA VAL A 175 26.46 24.18 -5.57
C VAL A 175 26.43 25.69 -5.81
N GLU A 176 26.78 26.13 -7.02
CA GLU A 176 26.77 27.55 -7.38
C GLU A 176 25.37 28.15 -7.27
N TRP A 177 24.38 27.48 -7.86
CA TRP A 177 22.99 27.95 -7.86
C TRP A 177 22.37 27.90 -6.46
N LEU A 178 22.59 26.84 -5.68
CA LEU A 178 22.03 26.71 -4.33
C LEU A 178 22.57 27.76 -3.36
N ARG A 179 23.87 28.12 -3.46
CA ARG A 179 24.51 29.00 -2.47
C ARG A 179 24.66 30.46 -2.90
N TYR A 180 24.82 30.73 -4.20
CA TYR A 180 25.23 32.05 -4.69
C TYR A 180 24.22 32.70 -5.64
N ALA A 181 22.98 32.22 -5.69
CA ALA A 181 21.91 32.92 -6.39
C ALA A 181 21.67 34.31 -5.78
N SER A 182 21.35 35.27 -6.65
CA SER A 182 21.16 36.68 -6.34
C SER A 182 20.09 36.91 -5.28
N VAL A 183 20.36 37.83 -4.35
CA VAL A 183 19.40 38.31 -3.34
C VAL A 183 18.74 39.64 -3.77
N GLN A 184 19.04 40.11 -4.99
CA GLN A 184 18.36 41.25 -5.61
C GLN A 184 17.27 40.75 -6.56
N GLN A 185 16.14 41.47 -6.62
CA GLN A 185 15.05 41.13 -7.52
C GLN A 185 15.52 41.20 -8.98
N GLY A 186 14.91 40.41 -9.86
CA GLY A 186 15.11 40.54 -11.30
C GLY A 186 14.65 41.91 -11.80
N GLY A 187 15.32 42.44 -12.82
CA GLY A 187 14.93 43.70 -13.43
C GLY A 187 13.54 43.59 -14.07
N VAL A 188 12.57 44.35 -13.56
CA VAL A 188 11.26 44.47 -14.21
C VAL A 188 11.41 45.38 -15.42
N ALA A 189 11.12 44.88 -16.63
CA ALA A 189 10.90 45.76 -17.78
C ALA A 189 9.69 46.65 -17.46
N SER A 190 9.93 47.94 -17.21
CA SER A 190 8.88 48.87 -16.82
C SER A 190 7.76 48.89 -17.87
N SER A 191 6.53 48.53 -17.48
CA SER A 191 5.34 48.80 -18.29
C SER A 191 5.22 50.32 -18.46
N GLY A 192 5.33 50.78 -19.71
CA GLY A 192 5.45 52.20 -20.07
C GLY A 192 4.31 53.07 -19.51
N GLY A 193 4.66 53.98 -18.61
CA GLY A 193 3.86 55.16 -18.26
C GLY A 193 4.41 56.38 -18.98
N PHE A 194 3.56 57.07 -19.74
CA PHE A 194 3.91 58.12 -20.71
C PHE A 194 4.53 59.42 -20.11
N PHE A 195 4.71 59.52 -18.79
CA PHE A 195 5.23 60.74 -18.14
C PHE A 195 6.11 60.47 -16.92
N THR A 196 7.20 59.70 -17.05
CA THR A 196 8.39 59.80 -16.18
C THR A 196 9.61 59.28 -16.93
N GLY A 197 10.70 60.06 -17.01
CA GLY A 197 11.95 59.60 -17.63
C GLY A 197 12.51 58.32 -16.99
N PRO A 198 13.35 57.53 -17.70
CA PRO A 198 13.80 56.23 -17.25
C PRO A 198 14.87 56.38 -16.16
N ARG A 199 14.45 56.61 -14.92
CA ARG A 199 15.29 56.23 -13.79
C ARG A 199 15.11 54.73 -13.61
N ILE A 200 16.09 53.95 -14.05
CA ILE A 200 16.22 52.53 -13.69
C ILE A 200 16.23 52.50 -12.16
N ARG A 201 15.08 52.21 -11.54
CA ARG A 201 15.03 51.92 -10.11
C ARG A 201 15.89 50.68 -9.93
N GLN A 202 16.93 50.76 -9.11
CA GLN A 202 17.71 49.58 -8.77
C GLN A 202 16.74 48.49 -8.27
N PRO A 203 16.88 47.24 -8.73
CA PRO A 203 16.00 46.18 -8.29
C PRO A 203 16.03 46.09 -6.77
N GLY A 204 14.84 46.04 -6.14
CA GLY A 204 14.75 45.92 -4.70
C GLY A 204 15.38 44.62 -4.19
N PRO A 205 15.63 44.48 -2.89
CA PRO A 205 16.03 43.20 -2.33
C PRO A 205 14.89 42.18 -2.43
N VAL A 206 15.24 40.91 -2.54
CA VAL A 206 14.30 39.80 -2.42
C VAL A 206 13.82 39.71 -0.96
N VAL A 207 12.55 39.38 -0.78
CA VAL A 207 11.94 39.24 0.56
C VAL A 207 11.66 37.77 0.86
N GLU A 208 11.47 37.43 2.13
CA GLU A 208 10.98 36.13 2.57
C GLU A 208 9.44 36.12 2.57
N LEU A 209 8.84 34.96 2.86
CA LEU A 209 7.37 34.79 2.79
C LEU A 209 6.58 35.65 3.78
N ASP A 210 7.23 36.16 4.83
CA ASP A 210 6.68 37.11 5.80
C ASP A 210 6.82 38.59 5.37
N GLY A 211 7.50 38.84 4.24
CA GLY A 211 7.77 40.18 3.71
C GLY A 211 9.06 40.83 4.25
N CYS A 212 9.79 40.17 5.16
CA CYS A 212 11.08 40.65 5.63
C CYS A 212 12.14 40.52 4.52
N VAL A 213 13.15 41.39 4.51
CA VAL A 213 14.27 41.26 3.58
C VAL A 213 15.04 39.96 3.83
N CYS A 214 15.40 39.24 2.76
CA CYS A 214 16.18 38.01 2.86
C CYS A 214 17.57 38.29 3.46
N GLY A 215 17.90 37.58 4.55
CA GLY A 215 19.06 37.91 5.40
C GLY A 215 20.37 37.15 5.10
N ASP A 216 20.34 36.01 4.40
CA ASP A 216 21.54 35.20 4.12
C ASP A 216 21.70 34.98 2.59
N PHE A 217 21.28 33.83 2.07
CA PHE A 217 21.26 33.53 0.64
C PHE A 217 19.84 33.22 0.13
N PHE A 218 19.68 33.30 -1.18
CA PHE A 218 18.41 33.04 -1.85
C PHE A 218 17.98 31.57 -1.76
N THR A 219 16.68 31.33 -1.55
CA THR A 219 16.08 30.00 -1.42
C THR A 219 14.74 29.94 -2.15
N VAL A 220 14.17 28.74 -2.28
CA VAL A 220 12.81 28.50 -2.79
C VAL A 220 11.71 29.21 -1.97
N LEU A 221 11.96 29.55 -0.69
CA LEU A 221 11.02 30.29 0.16
C LEU A 221 11.23 31.81 0.09
N CYS A 222 11.97 32.30 -0.90
CA CYS A 222 12.11 33.73 -1.17
C CYS A 222 11.08 34.21 -2.20
N VAL A 223 10.51 35.39 -1.99
CA VAL A 223 9.52 36.04 -2.86
C VAL A 223 10.15 37.20 -3.61
N SER A 224 9.98 37.21 -4.93
CA SER A 224 10.37 38.30 -5.82
C SER A 224 9.22 38.63 -6.79
N GLN A 225 9.16 39.87 -7.28
CA GLN A 225 8.24 40.25 -8.35
C GLN A 225 8.64 39.65 -9.70
N ALA A 226 9.95 39.50 -9.92
CA ALA A 226 10.53 38.84 -11.08
C ALA A 226 11.78 38.08 -10.62
N PHE A 227 11.89 36.80 -10.98
CA PHE A 227 13.09 36.02 -10.70
C PHE A 227 14.12 36.22 -11.80
N SER A 228 15.38 36.40 -11.43
CA SER A 228 16.52 36.33 -12.35
C SER A 228 16.82 34.87 -12.74
N ASP A 229 17.61 34.67 -13.78
CA ASP A 229 17.91 33.32 -14.29
C ASP A 229 18.56 32.44 -13.21
N ASP A 230 19.51 32.97 -12.45
CA ASP A 230 20.17 32.25 -11.34
C ASP A 230 19.23 31.91 -10.18
N GLN A 231 18.22 32.76 -9.92
CA GLN A 231 17.16 32.46 -8.95
C GLN A 231 16.28 31.30 -9.43
N TRP A 232 15.89 31.28 -10.70
CA TRP A 232 15.19 30.14 -11.26
C TRP A 232 16.03 28.85 -11.22
N MET A 233 17.32 28.95 -11.53
CA MET A 233 18.22 27.79 -11.43
C MET A 233 18.34 27.27 -10.00
N ASN A 234 18.29 28.14 -8.99
CA ASN A 234 18.21 27.72 -7.58
C ASN A 234 16.95 26.90 -7.30
N LEU A 235 15.77 27.36 -7.76
CA LEU A 235 14.50 26.65 -7.60
C LEU A 235 14.54 25.26 -8.26
N TYR A 236 15.01 25.18 -9.51
CA TYR A 236 15.17 23.90 -10.22
C TYR A 236 16.20 22.99 -9.55
N SER A 237 17.30 23.55 -9.07
CA SER A 237 18.34 22.79 -8.36
C SER A 237 17.78 22.13 -7.12
N PHE A 238 17.02 22.84 -6.29
CA PHE A 238 16.38 22.27 -5.11
C PHE A 238 15.37 21.17 -5.49
N SER A 239 14.54 21.41 -6.51
CA SER A 239 13.56 20.42 -6.97
C SER A 239 14.19 19.12 -7.50
N LEU A 240 15.42 19.18 -8.01
CA LEU A 240 16.18 18.04 -8.52
C LEU A 240 17.05 17.37 -7.44
N LEU A 241 17.36 18.10 -6.36
CA LEU A 241 18.50 17.81 -5.49
C LEU A 241 18.46 16.42 -4.88
N ARG A 242 17.31 16.02 -4.32
CA ARG A 242 17.14 14.69 -3.72
C ARG A 242 17.34 13.57 -4.73
N HIS A 243 16.71 13.68 -5.89
CA HIS A 243 16.84 12.67 -6.94
C HIS A 243 18.28 12.55 -7.41
N TRP A 244 18.99 13.68 -7.55
CA TRP A 244 20.40 13.72 -7.91
C TRP A 244 21.30 13.03 -6.87
N LEU A 245 21.14 13.38 -5.59
CA LEU A 245 21.92 12.80 -4.49
C LEU A 245 21.73 11.28 -4.42
N ILE A 246 20.48 10.80 -4.43
CA ILE A 246 20.18 9.37 -4.37
C ILE A 246 20.78 8.61 -5.57
N THR A 247 20.67 9.17 -6.77
CA THR A 247 21.07 8.48 -8.01
C THR A 247 22.58 8.28 -8.11
N TYR A 248 23.37 9.29 -7.73
CA TYR A 248 24.83 9.25 -7.90
C TYR A 248 25.60 8.94 -6.61
N HIS A 249 24.90 8.40 -5.61
CA HIS A 249 25.48 7.81 -4.41
C HIS A 249 26.13 6.42 -4.71
N ASN A 250 25.44 5.53 -5.42
CA ASN A 250 25.84 4.12 -5.60
C ASN A 250 26.88 3.84 -6.70
N VAL A 251 27.13 4.79 -7.61
CA VAL A 251 27.98 4.56 -8.81
C VAL A 251 29.47 4.50 -8.47
N THR A 252 29.87 4.99 -7.30
CA THR A 252 31.28 5.04 -6.87
C THR A 252 31.75 3.83 -6.06
N ASP A 253 30.85 3.07 -5.42
CA ASP A 253 31.25 1.94 -4.57
C ASP A 253 31.43 0.62 -5.35
N GLY A 254 30.85 0.52 -6.56
CA GLY A 254 30.95 -0.68 -7.40
C GLY A 254 32.30 -0.89 -8.11
N ASN A 255 33.15 0.14 -8.19
CA ASN A 255 34.39 0.10 -8.98
C ASN A 255 35.69 0.03 -8.15
N ASN A 256 35.60 -0.01 -6.81
CA ASN A 256 36.76 -0.09 -5.92
C ASN A 256 36.89 -1.44 -5.18
N SER A 257 36.34 -2.53 -5.74
CA SER A 257 36.43 -3.88 -5.13
C SER A 257 37.66 -4.70 -5.54
N THR A 258 38.70 -4.06 -6.08
CA THR A 258 40.03 -4.67 -6.24
C THR A 258 41.10 -3.65 -5.87
N ASP A 259 41.90 -3.99 -4.85
CA ASP A 259 43.09 -3.29 -4.36
C ASP A 259 42.93 -2.19 -3.30
N ALA A 260 42.34 -2.54 -2.15
CA ALA A 260 42.56 -1.78 -0.91
C ALA A 260 42.72 -2.74 0.29
N ASP A 261 43.80 -3.53 0.26
CA ASP A 261 44.25 -4.32 1.41
C ASP A 261 45.72 -3.98 1.70
N ASP A 262 46.02 -2.70 1.94
CA ASP A 262 47.21 -2.30 2.73
C ASP A 262 47.22 -0.79 3.01
N ARG A 263 46.49 -0.30 4.02
CA ARG A 263 46.91 0.86 4.83
C ARG A 263 46.36 0.77 6.25
N SER A 264 47.23 0.24 7.08
CA SER A 264 47.27 0.22 8.53
C SER A 264 46.69 1.44 9.26
N GLU A 265 46.03 1.08 10.36
CA GLU A 265 45.69 1.85 11.54
C GLU A 265 46.77 2.88 11.94
N VAL A 266 46.48 4.17 11.83
CA VAL A 266 47.16 5.21 12.62
C VAL A 266 46.16 6.29 13.03
N ASP A 267 45.99 6.35 14.36
CA ASP A 267 45.51 7.43 15.20
C ASP A 267 44.10 8.01 15.00
N GLY A 268 43.28 7.75 16.01
CA GLY A 268 42.17 8.61 16.41
C GLY A 268 42.67 10.03 16.66
N SER A 269 42.40 10.92 15.71
CA SER A 269 42.54 12.35 15.89
C SER A 269 41.16 12.97 16.00
N VAL A 270 40.84 13.45 17.21
CA VAL A 270 39.62 14.15 17.64
C VAL A 270 39.53 15.56 17.01
N VAL A 271 39.91 15.71 15.75
CA VAL A 271 39.97 17.00 15.04
C VAL A 271 39.14 16.93 13.76
N SER A 272 37.83 16.69 13.91
CA SER A 272 36.83 17.06 12.91
C SER A 272 35.46 17.33 13.58
N MET A 273 35.47 18.08 14.68
CA MET A 273 34.23 18.53 15.34
C MET A 273 34.08 20.05 15.38
N VAL A 274 35.05 20.82 14.87
CA VAL A 274 34.95 22.28 14.83
C VAL A 274 35.65 22.81 13.58
N SER A 275 34.92 23.54 12.73
CA SER A 275 35.38 24.43 11.63
C SER A 275 35.11 23.97 10.19
N ALA A 276 33.84 24.08 9.75
CA ALA A 276 33.52 24.39 8.36
C ALA A 276 33.21 25.89 8.23
N THR A 277 34.19 26.75 8.48
CA THR A 277 34.15 28.12 7.94
C THR A 277 34.06 28.03 6.41
N SER A 278 33.33 28.94 5.78
CA SER A 278 32.96 28.90 4.35
C SER A 278 34.15 28.76 3.37
N SER A 279 35.37 29.01 3.83
CA SER A 279 36.64 28.85 3.11
C SER A 279 37.12 27.39 2.98
N SER A 280 36.91 26.52 3.98
CA SER A 280 37.41 25.13 3.97
C SER A 280 36.60 24.21 3.04
N SER A 281 35.28 24.46 2.94
CA SER A 281 34.38 23.69 2.05
C SER A 281 34.71 23.81 0.56
N ARG A 282 35.55 24.77 0.14
CA ARG A 282 35.97 24.92 -1.26
C ARG A 282 36.99 23.87 -1.70
N LEU A 283 37.66 23.22 -0.74
CA LEU A 283 38.68 22.19 -0.98
C LEU A 283 38.08 20.79 -1.14
N LEU A 284 36.81 20.61 -0.80
CA LEU A 284 36.11 19.34 -0.93
C LEU A 284 35.88 18.99 -2.41
N PRO A 285 35.91 17.69 -2.77
CA PRO A 285 35.44 17.23 -4.05
C PRO A 285 34.01 17.72 -4.34
N PRO A 286 33.63 17.97 -5.60
CA PRO A 286 32.36 18.59 -5.95
C PRO A 286 31.12 17.87 -5.41
N LYS A 287 31.14 16.53 -5.33
CA LYS A 287 30.06 15.74 -4.73
C LYS A 287 29.91 15.99 -3.23
N GLU A 288 31.00 15.94 -2.48
CA GLU A 288 30.98 16.21 -1.03
C GLU A 288 30.62 17.66 -0.71
N ARG A 289 31.13 18.59 -1.53
CA ARG A 289 30.76 20.00 -1.45
C ARG A 289 29.28 20.22 -1.73
N LEU A 290 28.69 19.48 -2.68
CA LEU A 290 27.25 19.51 -2.92
C LEU A 290 26.49 19.05 -1.68
N ARG A 291 26.87 17.94 -1.03
CA ARG A 291 26.24 17.47 0.21
C ARG A 291 26.26 18.51 1.32
N GLU A 292 27.42 19.10 1.61
CA GLU A 292 27.54 20.14 2.65
C GLU A 292 26.66 21.36 2.33
N LYS A 293 26.52 21.73 1.04
CA LYS A 293 25.68 22.87 0.64
C LYS A 293 24.20 22.51 0.61
N SER A 294 23.83 21.29 0.25
CA SER A 294 22.47 20.74 0.40
C SER A 294 22.03 20.78 1.86
N PHE A 295 22.92 20.35 2.77
CA PHE A 295 22.70 20.38 4.20
C PHE A 295 22.41 21.80 4.70
N GLN A 296 23.30 22.77 4.39
CA GLN A 296 23.13 24.17 4.77
C GLN A 296 21.85 24.80 4.17
N TYR A 297 21.52 24.45 2.92
CA TYR A 297 20.30 24.91 2.26
C TYR A 297 19.05 24.40 2.99
N CYS A 298 19.00 23.11 3.33
CA CYS A 298 17.86 22.51 4.01
C CYS A 298 17.70 23.04 5.44
N GLN A 299 18.79 23.24 6.19
CA GLN A 299 18.73 23.90 7.50
C GLN A 299 18.13 25.31 7.40
N ARG A 300 18.57 26.09 6.40
CA ARG A 300 18.04 27.42 6.15
C ARG A 300 16.55 27.40 5.81
N LEU A 301 16.08 26.45 5.01
CA LEU A 301 14.65 26.29 4.72
C LEU A 301 13.83 25.99 5.98
N ILE A 302 14.36 25.13 6.85
CA ILE A 302 13.70 24.80 8.13
C ILE A 302 13.61 26.06 9.00
N GLU A 303 14.67 26.85 9.12
CA GLU A 303 14.64 28.13 9.83
C GLU A 303 13.64 29.14 9.22
N GLN A 304 13.61 29.29 7.90
CA GLN A 304 12.66 30.19 7.24
C GLN A 304 11.20 29.79 7.45
N SER A 305 10.94 28.49 7.63
CA SER A 305 9.60 28.00 7.93
C SER A 305 9.11 28.36 9.33
N ASP A 306 9.95 28.91 10.22
CA ASP A 306 9.51 29.48 11.50
C ASP A 306 8.67 30.74 11.30
N ARG A 307 8.79 31.38 10.14
CA ARG A 307 8.10 32.62 9.80
C ARG A 307 6.74 32.34 9.20
N LYS A 308 5.74 33.07 9.66
CA LYS A 308 4.37 32.97 9.16
C LYS A 308 4.26 33.62 7.78
N ALA A 309 3.93 32.82 6.76
CA ALA A 309 3.71 33.33 5.42
C ALA A 309 2.50 34.28 5.33
N LEU A 310 2.60 35.29 4.45
CA LEU A 310 1.53 36.27 4.21
C LEU A 310 0.35 35.69 3.42
N LYS A 311 0.60 34.71 2.55
CA LYS A 311 -0.43 34.08 1.70
C LYS A 311 -0.58 32.60 2.06
N ARG A 312 -1.81 32.10 1.91
CA ARG A 312 -2.13 30.67 2.14
C ARG A 312 -1.38 29.74 1.19
N THR A 313 -1.23 30.12 -0.08
CA THR A 313 -0.46 29.33 -1.08
C THR A 313 0.99 29.15 -0.64
N ASP A 314 1.56 30.18 -0.03
CA ASP A 314 2.95 30.20 0.41
C ASP A 314 3.12 29.34 1.67
N THR A 315 2.08 29.22 2.51
CA THR A 315 2.05 28.29 3.66
C THR A 315 2.08 26.83 3.19
N GLU A 316 1.32 26.48 2.15
CA GLU A 316 1.35 25.12 1.60
C GLU A 316 2.69 24.82 0.91
N LEU A 317 3.29 25.82 0.24
CA LEU A 317 4.65 25.71 -0.30
C LEU A 317 5.70 25.49 0.81
N GLN A 318 5.61 26.19 1.95
CA GLN A 318 6.50 25.96 3.11
C GLN A 318 6.43 24.51 3.57
N LYS A 319 5.24 23.95 3.72
CA LYS A 319 5.05 22.54 4.13
C LYS A 319 5.66 21.57 3.12
N ALA A 320 5.44 21.80 1.83
CA ALA A 320 6.04 20.97 0.78
C ALA A 320 7.58 21.05 0.78
N CYS A 321 8.15 22.25 0.97
CA CYS A 321 9.59 22.44 1.08
C CYS A 321 10.16 21.77 2.33
N LEU A 322 9.43 21.75 3.45
CA LEU A 322 9.84 21.04 4.66
C LEU A 322 9.90 19.52 4.46
N VAL A 323 8.89 18.93 3.80
CA VAL A 323 8.91 17.50 3.43
C VAL A 323 10.18 17.17 2.65
N GLU A 324 10.50 17.98 1.63
CA GLU A 324 11.65 17.73 0.77
C GLU A 324 12.98 18.00 1.50
N ALA A 325 13.06 19.07 2.29
CA ALA A 325 14.26 19.41 3.06
C ALA A 325 14.61 18.31 4.07
N VAL A 326 13.64 17.76 4.80
CA VAL A 326 13.88 16.66 5.75
C VAL A 326 14.32 15.39 5.01
N ARG A 327 13.73 15.07 3.85
CA ARG A 327 14.16 13.93 3.02
C ARG A 327 15.57 14.08 2.46
N ILE A 328 15.97 15.30 2.09
CA ILE A 328 17.34 15.59 1.65
C ILE A 328 18.31 15.46 2.83
N LEU A 329 17.97 15.99 4.00
CA LEU A 329 18.80 15.85 5.21
C LEU A 329 18.96 14.38 5.61
N ASP A 330 17.89 13.60 5.56
CA ASP A 330 17.93 12.15 5.78
C ASP A 330 18.91 11.47 4.83
N GLY A 331 18.76 11.72 3.52
CA GLY A 331 19.68 11.18 2.50
C GLY A 331 21.14 11.58 2.76
N VAL A 332 21.42 12.87 3.03
CA VAL A 332 22.78 13.33 3.34
C VAL A 332 23.35 12.65 4.59
N CYS A 333 22.54 12.41 5.62
CA CYS A 333 22.98 11.74 6.84
C CYS A 333 23.23 10.24 6.64
N VAL A 334 22.52 9.60 5.70
CA VAL A 334 22.84 8.22 5.28
C VAL A 334 24.22 8.16 4.62
N GLU A 335 24.60 9.18 3.84
CA GLU A 335 25.91 9.19 3.17
C GLU A 335 27.07 9.57 4.10
N ASP A 336 26.83 10.47 5.07
CA ASP A 336 27.85 10.96 6.00
C ASP A 336 27.32 10.94 7.44
N ALA A 337 27.76 9.95 8.21
CA ALA A 337 27.41 9.80 9.62
C ALA A 337 27.82 11.01 10.47
N GLY A 338 28.84 11.78 10.06
CA GLY A 338 29.26 13.02 10.72
C GLY A 338 28.20 14.12 10.65
N CYS A 339 27.31 14.09 9.65
CA CYS A 339 26.20 15.02 9.50
C CYS A 339 25.05 14.75 10.48
N VAL A 340 24.91 13.52 11.00
CA VAL A 340 23.80 13.12 11.88
C VAL A 340 23.71 14.03 13.11
N TYR A 341 24.81 14.21 13.84
CA TYR A 341 24.84 15.03 15.06
C TYR A 341 24.58 16.52 14.79
N ARG A 342 24.85 17.00 13.56
CA ARG A 342 24.56 18.38 13.13
C ARG A 342 23.10 18.55 12.70
N ALA A 343 22.51 17.55 12.05
CA ALA A 343 21.11 17.58 11.60
C ALA A 343 20.12 17.41 12.75
N PHE A 344 20.43 16.54 13.71
CA PHE A 344 19.47 16.11 14.71
C PHE A 344 18.86 17.26 15.54
N PRO A 345 19.63 18.26 16.03
CA PRO A 345 19.07 19.39 16.77
C PRO A 345 18.03 20.17 15.94
N CYS A 346 18.29 20.35 14.64
CA CYS A 346 17.40 21.03 13.71
C CYS A 346 16.10 20.24 13.50
N VAL A 347 16.19 18.94 13.20
CA VAL A 347 15.03 18.07 12.98
C VAL A 347 14.21 17.86 14.26
N LYS A 348 14.87 17.75 15.42
CA LYS A 348 14.21 17.64 16.73
C LYS A 348 13.44 18.91 17.09
N SER A 349 14.03 20.08 16.88
CA SER A 349 13.35 21.37 17.08
C SER A 349 12.14 21.49 16.15
N LEU A 350 12.30 21.09 14.88
CA LEU A 350 11.21 21.06 13.91
C LEU A 350 10.07 20.15 14.37
N PHE A 351 10.36 18.93 14.81
CA PHE A 351 9.34 18.02 15.35
C PHE A 351 8.59 18.65 16.55
N GLY A 352 9.32 19.21 17.51
CA GLY A 352 8.73 19.84 18.69
C GLY A 352 7.78 21.01 18.36
N ARG A 353 8.01 21.70 17.24
CA ARG A 353 7.14 22.76 16.74
C ARG A 353 5.91 22.23 16.00
N LEU A 354 6.05 21.14 15.25
CA LEU A 354 5.00 20.65 14.35
C LEU A 354 4.09 19.58 14.96
N ASN A 355 4.51 18.87 16.00
CA ASN A 355 3.79 17.69 16.52
C ASN A 355 2.36 17.96 17.00
N SER A 356 2.03 19.21 17.35
CA SER A 356 0.68 19.62 17.76
C SER A 356 -0.15 20.22 16.62
N ASP A 357 0.46 20.56 15.48
CA ASP A 357 -0.22 21.16 14.33
C ASP A 357 -0.54 20.09 13.27
N LEU A 358 -1.76 19.58 13.31
CA LEU A 358 -2.26 18.58 12.35
C LEU A 358 -2.25 19.08 10.90
N SER A 359 -2.19 20.39 10.65
CA SER A 359 -2.08 20.93 9.29
C SER A 359 -0.72 20.63 8.64
N CYS A 360 0.27 20.23 9.46
CA CYS A 360 1.61 19.84 9.04
C CYS A 360 1.83 18.31 9.08
N SER A 361 0.75 17.51 9.17
CA SER A 361 0.79 16.04 9.31
C SER A 361 1.73 15.34 8.33
N ARG A 362 1.74 15.77 7.06
CA ARG A 362 2.61 15.18 6.02
C ARG A 362 4.11 15.39 6.25
N VAL A 363 4.51 16.45 6.97
CA VAL A 363 5.92 16.70 7.30
C VAL A 363 6.42 15.72 8.36
N LEU A 364 5.53 15.19 9.20
CA LEU A 364 5.89 14.31 10.30
C LEU A 364 6.36 12.93 9.83
N LEU A 365 5.91 12.45 8.67
CA LEU A 365 6.38 11.16 8.11
C LEU A 365 7.86 11.19 7.67
N PRO A 366 8.34 12.18 6.89
CA PRO A 366 9.78 12.37 6.66
C PRO A 366 10.59 12.53 7.94
N ILE A 367 10.06 13.23 8.95
CA ILE A 367 10.72 13.34 10.26
C ILE A 367 10.81 11.94 10.91
N ALA A 368 9.73 11.16 10.90
CA ALA A 368 9.73 9.80 11.40
C ALA A 368 10.76 8.91 10.69
N GLN A 369 10.88 9.01 9.36
CA GLN A 369 11.92 8.31 8.60
C GLN A 369 13.32 8.71 9.06
N PHE A 370 13.57 10.01 9.24
CA PHE A 370 14.86 10.50 9.74
C PHE A 370 15.19 9.93 11.12
N TYR A 371 14.21 9.88 12.03
CA TYR A 371 14.37 9.25 13.35
C TYR A 371 14.58 7.74 13.26
N LEU A 372 13.91 7.06 12.33
CA LEU A 372 14.09 5.62 12.13
C LEU A 372 15.52 5.28 11.67
N ASN A 373 16.05 6.07 10.73
CA ASN A 373 17.36 5.83 10.14
C ASN A 373 18.51 6.23 11.09
N HIS A 374 18.35 7.32 11.85
CA HIS A 374 19.46 7.97 12.55
C HIS A 374 19.30 8.07 14.07
N GLY A 375 18.13 7.73 14.62
CA GLY A 375 17.80 7.93 16.03
C GLY A 375 18.68 7.14 16.99
N GLU A 376 19.01 5.90 16.64
CA GLU A 376 19.92 5.04 17.40
C GLU A 376 21.35 5.62 17.42
N THR A 377 21.88 5.98 16.24
CA THR A 377 23.21 6.62 16.08
C THR A 377 23.35 7.90 16.89
N ALA A 378 22.27 8.69 16.98
CA ALA A 378 22.24 9.93 17.75
C ALA A 378 21.92 9.74 19.23
N ALA A 379 21.61 8.50 19.68
CA ALA A 379 21.15 8.17 21.03
C ALA A 379 19.97 9.07 21.50
N VAL A 380 19.00 9.33 20.61
CA VAL A 380 17.84 10.19 20.92
C VAL A 380 16.60 9.35 21.14
N ASP A 381 15.88 9.64 22.23
CA ASP A 381 14.55 9.09 22.48
C ASP A 381 13.55 9.57 21.42
N SER A 382 12.93 8.60 20.75
CA SER A 382 12.03 8.78 19.62
C SER A 382 10.57 8.40 19.95
N GLU A 383 10.26 8.00 21.18
CA GLU A 383 8.94 7.50 21.56
C GLU A 383 7.81 8.50 21.24
N CYS A 384 8.05 9.79 21.48
CA CYS A 384 7.08 10.84 21.18
C CYS A 384 6.78 10.97 19.67
N VAL A 385 7.74 10.65 18.80
CA VAL A 385 7.56 10.63 17.35
C VAL A 385 6.64 9.48 16.96
N TRP A 386 6.87 8.28 17.49
CA TRP A 386 6.06 7.10 17.19
C TRP A 386 4.62 7.22 17.69
N ARG A 387 4.44 7.76 18.90
CA ARG A 387 3.11 8.10 19.43
C ARG A 387 2.37 9.08 18.54
N CYS A 388 3.07 10.09 18.03
CA CYS A 388 2.47 11.06 17.12
C CYS A 388 2.08 10.41 15.79
N VAL A 389 3.00 9.67 15.16
CA VAL A 389 2.84 9.12 13.79
C VAL A 389 1.86 7.96 13.73
N PHE A 390 1.89 7.04 14.70
CA PHE A 390 1.02 5.86 14.70
C PHE A 390 -0.21 6.00 15.60
N GLY A 391 -0.14 6.85 16.63
CA GLY A 391 -1.25 7.09 17.54
C GLY A 391 -2.10 8.28 17.14
N VAL A 392 -1.53 9.49 17.20
CA VAL A 392 -2.27 10.76 17.05
C VAL A 392 -2.72 11.00 15.61
N LEU A 393 -1.83 10.86 14.63
CA LEU A 393 -2.16 11.14 13.22
C LEU A 393 -3.30 10.25 12.70
N PRO A 394 -3.30 8.92 12.89
CA PRO A 394 -4.41 8.10 12.45
C PRO A 394 -5.68 8.34 13.28
N ALA A 395 -5.56 8.77 14.55
CA ALA A 395 -6.71 9.08 15.39
C ALA A 395 -7.44 10.36 14.97
N GLU A 396 -6.72 11.41 14.58
CA GLU A 396 -7.27 12.74 14.32
C GLU A 396 -7.44 13.03 12.82
N CYS A 397 -6.61 12.42 11.97
CA CYS A 397 -6.58 12.65 10.52
C CYS A 397 -7.00 11.41 9.72
N PHE A 398 -7.77 10.49 10.29
CA PHE A 398 -8.28 9.29 9.60
C PHE A 398 -9.04 9.59 8.31
N ASN A 399 -9.58 10.81 8.19
CA ASN A 399 -10.37 11.26 7.05
C ASN A 399 -9.55 11.86 5.89
N ASP A 400 -8.23 11.94 6.01
CA ASP A 400 -7.33 12.30 4.91
C ASP A 400 -6.83 11.03 4.19
N PRO A 401 -7.36 10.71 2.98
CA PRO A 401 -6.99 9.49 2.27
C PRO A 401 -5.52 9.49 1.80
N TYR A 402 -4.93 10.67 1.58
CA TYR A 402 -3.52 10.75 1.16
C TYR A 402 -2.60 10.44 2.33
N LEU A 403 -2.87 10.99 3.51
CA LEU A 403 -2.09 10.70 4.71
C LEU A 403 -2.20 9.22 5.08
N ALA A 404 -3.38 8.62 4.95
CA ALA A 404 -3.57 7.19 5.16
C ALA A 404 -2.65 6.37 4.26
N HIS A 405 -2.65 6.64 2.95
CA HIS A 405 -1.81 5.92 1.99
C HIS A 405 -0.31 6.16 2.22
N GLU A 406 0.11 7.40 2.51
CA GLU A 406 1.51 7.71 2.82
C GLU A 406 1.98 7.01 4.11
N THR A 407 1.13 6.94 5.14
CA THR A 407 1.44 6.25 6.40
C THR A 407 1.56 4.74 6.22
N LEU A 408 0.63 4.13 5.48
CA LEU A 408 0.69 2.68 5.19
C LEU A 408 1.87 2.34 4.28
N SER A 409 2.18 3.19 3.31
CA SER A 409 3.38 3.05 2.47
C SER A 409 4.66 3.16 3.30
N PHE A 410 4.72 4.08 4.26
CA PHE A 410 5.82 4.19 5.21
C PHE A 410 5.98 2.91 6.05
N ILE A 411 4.89 2.35 6.58
CA ILE A 411 4.95 1.09 7.33
C ILE A 411 5.43 -0.05 6.43
N ARG A 412 4.86 -0.21 5.23
CA ARG A 412 5.25 -1.24 4.27
C ARG A 412 6.73 -1.17 3.91
N ALA A 413 7.25 0.03 3.64
CA ALA A 413 8.65 0.23 3.28
C ALA A 413 9.63 -0.10 4.43
N ASN A 414 9.18 0.02 5.69
CA ASN A 414 10.05 -0.02 6.86
C ASN A 414 9.73 -1.17 7.85
N GLN A 415 8.94 -2.19 7.47
CA GLN A 415 8.44 -3.21 8.40
C GLN A 415 9.53 -3.86 9.28
N LEU A 416 10.66 -4.24 8.68
CA LEU A 416 11.77 -4.89 9.40
C LEU A 416 12.40 -3.96 10.44
N GLN A 417 12.68 -2.70 10.06
CA GLN A 417 13.27 -1.71 10.95
C GLN A 417 12.30 -1.26 12.05
N LEU A 418 11.00 -1.17 11.75
CA LEU A 418 9.98 -0.86 12.74
C LEU A 418 9.87 -1.97 13.78
N HIS A 419 9.90 -3.24 13.36
CA HIS A 419 9.88 -4.36 14.30
C HIS A 419 11.11 -4.39 15.22
N SER A 420 12.31 -4.07 14.69
CA SER A 420 13.53 -4.07 15.50
C SER A 420 13.67 -2.85 16.40
N SER A 421 13.35 -1.67 15.89
CA SER A 421 13.71 -0.38 16.50
C SER A 421 12.53 0.30 17.21
N VAL A 422 11.30 -0.11 16.88
CA VAL A 422 10.05 0.45 17.41
C VAL A 422 9.08 -0.68 17.81
N PRO A 423 9.46 -1.59 18.70
CA PRO A 423 8.69 -2.83 18.95
C PRO A 423 7.24 -2.58 19.38
N LEU A 424 6.96 -1.42 20.00
CA LEU A 424 5.62 -1.03 20.44
C LEU A 424 4.73 -0.48 19.31
N TYR A 425 5.21 -0.36 18.07
CA TYR A 425 4.39 0.19 16.98
C TYR A 425 3.12 -0.66 16.74
N THR A 426 3.22 -1.96 16.97
CA THR A 426 2.10 -2.92 16.84
C THR A 426 0.95 -2.60 17.80
N HIS A 427 1.22 -1.96 18.95
CA HIS A 427 0.18 -1.53 19.89
C HIS A 427 -0.69 -0.40 19.34
N TYR A 428 -0.25 0.34 18.32
CA TYR A 428 -1.06 1.40 17.70
C TYR A 428 -2.05 0.87 16.65
N PHE A 429 -2.22 -0.45 16.51
CA PHE A 429 -3.17 -1.02 15.56
C PHE A 429 -4.60 -0.44 15.69
N PRO A 430 -5.16 -0.10 16.88
CA PRO A 430 -6.50 0.50 16.95
C PRO A 430 -6.58 1.84 16.24
N SER A 431 -5.55 2.69 16.40
CA SER A 431 -5.43 3.94 15.66
C SER A 431 -5.25 3.70 14.16
N LEU A 432 -4.35 2.79 13.78
CA LEU A 432 -4.13 2.46 12.37
C LEU A 432 -5.43 1.99 11.70
N LEU A 433 -6.21 1.10 12.33
CA LEU A 433 -7.48 0.60 11.78
C LEU A 433 -8.51 1.70 11.49
N LYS A 434 -8.37 2.91 12.04
CA LYS A 434 -9.25 4.04 11.72
C LYS A 434 -9.15 4.47 10.26
N PHE A 435 -7.96 4.37 9.64
CA PHE A 435 -7.81 4.63 8.21
C PHE A 435 -8.64 3.64 7.38
N LEU A 436 -8.50 2.35 7.66
CA LEU A 436 -9.28 1.30 7.01
C LEU A 436 -10.79 1.45 7.28
N ALA A 437 -11.17 1.72 8.51
CA ALA A 437 -12.57 1.93 8.89
C ALA A 437 -13.19 3.11 8.14
N TRP A 438 -12.38 4.13 7.81
CA TRP A 438 -12.81 5.26 7.01
C TRP A 438 -12.83 4.93 5.52
N ASP A 439 -11.72 4.58 4.89
CA ASP A 439 -11.62 4.35 3.44
C ASP A 439 -11.34 2.89 3.07
N SER A 440 -12.23 1.99 3.51
CA SER A 440 -12.00 0.55 3.40
C SER A 440 -11.71 0.07 1.97
N PRO A 441 -12.53 0.40 0.94
CA PRO A 441 -12.30 -0.12 -0.42
C PRO A 441 -10.98 0.33 -1.04
N GLY A 442 -10.50 1.54 -0.70
CA GLY A 442 -9.24 2.08 -1.20
C GLY A 442 -8.00 1.45 -0.55
N LEU A 443 -8.13 0.96 0.68
CA LEU A 443 -6.99 0.56 1.52
C LEU A 443 -6.89 -0.96 1.76
N VAL A 444 -7.85 -1.80 1.35
CA VAL A 444 -7.76 -3.25 1.59
C VAL A 444 -6.45 -3.84 1.08
N SER A 445 -6.01 -3.47 -0.12
CA SER A 445 -4.73 -3.96 -0.68
C SER A 445 -3.52 -3.55 0.18
N ASP A 446 -3.54 -2.35 0.74
CA ASP A 446 -2.47 -1.89 1.62
C ASP A 446 -2.45 -2.66 2.96
N TYR A 447 -3.63 -2.97 3.52
CA TYR A 447 -3.72 -3.76 4.75
C TYR A 447 -3.40 -5.24 4.57
N VAL A 448 -3.56 -5.82 3.38
CA VAL A 448 -3.10 -7.19 3.12
C VAL A 448 -1.60 -7.32 3.39
N ASP A 449 -0.81 -6.28 3.08
CA ASP A 449 0.64 -6.27 3.31
C ASP A 449 1.03 -5.82 4.72
N VAL A 450 0.28 -4.88 5.31
CA VAL A 450 0.61 -4.30 6.63
C VAL A 450 0.12 -5.16 7.79
N LEU A 451 -1.07 -5.75 7.68
CA LEU A 451 -1.73 -6.49 8.76
C LEU A 451 -0.84 -7.62 9.35
N PRO A 452 -0.11 -8.43 8.55
CA PRO A 452 0.72 -9.49 9.11
C PRO A 452 1.73 -8.99 10.15
N SER A 453 2.28 -7.78 9.94
CA SER A 453 3.27 -7.18 10.85
C SER A 453 2.66 -6.72 12.19
N LEU A 454 1.34 -6.55 12.26
CA LEU A 454 0.61 -6.15 13.47
C LEU A 454 0.17 -7.35 14.33
N VAL A 455 0.19 -8.57 13.76
CA VAL A 455 -0.21 -9.80 14.44
C VAL A 455 0.98 -10.33 15.25
N THR A 456 0.95 -10.08 16.56
CA THR A 456 1.94 -10.60 17.51
C THR A 456 1.24 -11.44 18.59
N ALA A 457 2.00 -12.22 19.36
CA ALA A 457 1.41 -12.98 20.46
C ALA A 457 0.68 -12.08 21.49
N GLY A 458 1.15 -10.84 21.68
CA GLY A 458 0.55 -9.88 22.62
C GLY A 458 -0.63 -9.08 22.07
N THR A 459 -0.79 -9.00 20.74
CA THR A 459 -1.84 -8.18 20.10
C THR A 459 -2.90 -9.00 19.37
N ALA A 460 -2.63 -10.28 19.10
CA ALA A 460 -3.45 -11.09 18.20
C ALA A 460 -4.92 -11.18 18.62
N VAL A 461 -5.22 -11.39 19.90
CA VAL A 461 -6.60 -11.53 20.40
C VAL A 461 -7.37 -10.22 20.24
N GLU A 462 -6.84 -9.13 20.77
CA GLU A 462 -7.46 -7.80 20.68
C GLU A 462 -7.61 -7.33 19.22
N LEU A 463 -6.66 -7.67 18.36
CA LEU A 463 -6.72 -7.39 16.92
C LEU A 463 -7.82 -8.19 16.22
N LEU A 464 -8.04 -9.46 16.58
CA LEU A 464 -9.17 -10.25 16.05
C LEU A 464 -10.51 -9.59 16.40
N HIS A 465 -10.69 -9.21 17.66
CA HIS A 465 -11.90 -8.47 18.08
C HIS A 465 -12.07 -7.17 17.29
N SER A 466 -10.98 -6.40 17.14
CA SER A 466 -11.03 -5.10 16.45
C SER A 466 -11.28 -5.23 14.94
N LEU A 467 -10.83 -6.31 14.30
CA LEU A 467 -11.19 -6.61 12.90
C LEU A 467 -12.67 -6.98 12.76
N LEU A 468 -13.20 -7.79 13.68
CA LEU A 468 -14.64 -8.14 13.70
C LEU A 468 -15.53 -6.93 14.00
N ASP A 469 -15.02 -6.00 14.80
CA ASP A 469 -15.72 -4.77 15.21
C ASP A 469 -15.38 -3.57 14.30
N LEU A 470 -14.67 -3.79 13.20
CA LEU A 470 -14.36 -2.74 12.21
C LEU A 470 -15.62 -1.98 11.73
N PRO A 471 -16.78 -2.63 11.48
CA PRO A 471 -18.01 -1.92 11.16
C PRO A 471 -18.50 -1.02 12.30
N CYS A 472 -18.34 -1.46 13.56
CA CYS A 472 -18.67 -0.68 14.75
C CYS A 472 -17.74 0.54 14.87
N LEU A 473 -16.44 0.37 14.63
CA LEU A 473 -15.47 1.47 14.57
C LEU A 473 -15.84 2.50 13.49
N THR A 474 -16.18 2.03 12.27
CA THR A 474 -16.65 2.91 11.18
C THR A 474 -17.88 3.72 11.59
N ALA A 475 -18.84 3.10 12.26
CA ALA A 475 -20.02 3.77 12.77
C ALA A 475 -19.65 4.82 13.82
N ALA A 476 -18.78 4.48 14.78
CA ALA A 476 -18.31 5.38 15.82
C ALA A 476 -17.56 6.61 15.26
N LEU A 477 -16.67 6.44 14.28
CA LEU A 477 -15.99 7.54 13.59
C LEU A 477 -16.97 8.45 12.85
N THR A 478 -17.98 7.86 12.21
CA THR A 478 -19.04 8.62 11.53
C THR A 478 -19.86 9.45 12.54
N LEU A 479 -20.19 8.87 13.69
CA LEU A 479 -20.87 9.54 14.79
C LEU A 479 -20.01 10.65 15.40
N GLN A 480 -18.71 10.43 15.56
CA GLN A 480 -17.76 11.44 16.07
C GLN A 480 -17.77 12.69 15.19
N LEU A 481 -17.66 12.55 13.87
CA LEU A 481 -17.70 13.69 12.94
C LEU A 481 -19.06 14.38 12.90
N ARG A 482 -20.15 13.61 12.85
CA ARG A 482 -21.51 14.18 12.92
C ARG A 482 -21.74 14.93 14.21
N SER A 483 -21.19 14.44 15.32
CA SER A 483 -21.33 15.10 16.62
C SER A 483 -20.65 16.45 16.66
N ALA A 484 -19.50 16.61 15.98
CA ALA A 484 -18.81 17.88 15.84
C ALA A 484 -19.57 18.88 14.94
N CYS A 485 -20.19 18.41 13.85
CA CYS A 485 -20.92 19.26 12.92
C CYS A 485 -22.30 19.73 13.43
N PHE A 486 -22.97 18.95 14.26
CA PHE A 486 -24.32 19.25 14.76
C PHE A 486 -24.32 19.46 16.29
N PRO A 487 -23.74 20.54 16.83
CA PRO A 487 -23.77 20.80 18.27
C PRO A 487 -25.22 20.83 18.79
N VAL A 488 -25.44 20.42 20.03
CA VAL A 488 -26.78 20.23 20.64
C VAL A 488 -27.57 21.54 20.57
N SER A 489 -28.49 21.69 19.60
CA SER A 489 -29.48 22.77 19.51
C SER A 489 -30.66 22.38 18.61
N GLU A 490 -31.84 22.87 19.01
CA GLU A 490 -33.22 22.72 18.48
C GLU A 490 -34.01 21.45 18.90
N PRO A 491 -34.98 21.58 19.83
CA PRO A 491 -35.97 20.55 20.12
C PRO A 491 -37.00 20.50 18.97
N GLY A 492 -36.74 19.69 17.95
CA GLY A 492 -37.68 19.55 16.83
C GLY A 492 -37.26 18.65 15.67
N GLY A 493 -35.98 18.27 15.57
CA GLY A 493 -35.51 17.29 14.57
C GLY A 493 -35.61 15.86 15.08
N ARG A 494 -35.97 14.90 14.20
CA ARG A 494 -35.69 13.46 14.47
C ARG A 494 -34.17 13.30 14.58
N GLY A 495 -33.63 13.28 15.80
CA GLY A 495 -32.25 12.91 16.05
C GLY A 495 -32.01 11.44 15.71
N LEU A 496 -30.82 11.11 15.21
CA LEU A 496 -30.39 9.72 15.06
C LEU A 496 -30.20 9.14 16.47
N SER A 497 -30.83 7.99 16.75
CA SER A 497 -30.76 7.32 18.05
C SER A 497 -29.30 6.98 18.43
N SER A 498 -28.51 6.53 17.46
CA SER A 498 -27.08 6.25 17.63
C SER A 498 -26.26 7.49 17.98
N LEU A 499 -26.66 8.68 17.52
CA LEU A 499 -25.96 9.94 17.85
C LEU A 499 -26.28 10.42 19.27
N GLU A 500 -27.52 10.25 19.71
CA GLU A 500 -27.91 10.49 21.10
C GLU A 500 -27.17 9.53 22.05
N ALA A 501 -27.08 8.25 21.68
CA ALA A 501 -26.31 7.25 22.41
C ALA A 501 -24.83 7.61 22.50
N PHE A 502 -24.21 8.06 21.40
CA PHE A 502 -22.82 8.51 21.36
C PHE A 502 -22.53 9.65 22.33
N ARG A 503 -23.50 10.57 22.49
CA ARG A 503 -23.39 11.72 23.41
C ARG A 503 -23.70 11.37 24.86
N SER A 504 -24.38 10.26 25.10
CA SER A 504 -24.83 9.86 26.43
C SER A 504 -23.65 9.44 27.31
N PRO A 505 -23.49 10.03 28.51
CA PRO A 505 -22.48 9.60 29.48
C PRO A 505 -22.58 8.11 29.86
N ALA A 506 -23.79 7.53 29.81
CA ALA A 506 -24.03 6.13 30.17
C ALA A 506 -23.38 5.13 29.19
N HIS A 507 -23.13 5.54 27.95
CA HIS A 507 -22.58 4.68 26.89
C HIS A 507 -21.17 5.12 26.46
N ARG A 508 -20.67 6.23 26.99
CA ARG A 508 -19.38 6.83 26.61
C ARG A 508 -18.23 5.83 26.64
N GLY A 509 -18.17 4.94 27.64
CA GLY A 509 -17.12 3.93 27.75
C GLY A 509 -17.06 2.98 26.55
N LEU A 510 -18.20 2.61 25.97
CA LEU A 510 -18.28 1.71 24.81
C LEU A 510 -17.65 2.36 23.57
N PHE A 511 -17.98 3.63 23.32
CA PHE A 511 -17.42 4.38 22.20
C PHE A 511 -15.95 4.73 22.40
N LEU A 512 -15.53 5.05 23.64
CA LEU A 512 -14.12 5.27 23.95
C LEU A 512 -13.27 4.02 23.75
N PHE A 513 -13.81 2.84 24.07
CA PHE A 513 -13.13 1.58 23.80
C PHE A 513 -12.89 1.40 22.29
N LEU A 514 -13.90 1.62 21.44
CA LEU A 514 -13.72 1.57 19.98
C LEU A 514 -12.71 2.62 19.48
N LEU A 515 -12.79 3.85 20.00
CA LEU A 515 -11.99 4.99 19.52
C LEU A 515 -10.59 5.08 20.14
N ARG A 516 -10.19 4.11 20.98
CA ARG A 516 -8.88 4.09 21.63
C ARG A 516 -7.73 4.21 20.62
N GLY A 517 -6.62 4.79 21.07
CA GLY A 517 -5.44 4.97 20.22
C GLY A 517 -4.47 3.80 20.24
N GLU A 518 -4.49 3.02 21.32
CA GLU A 518 -3.50 2.00 21.63
C GLU A 518 -4.18 0.74 22.18
N ALA A 519 -3.53 -0.39 21.96
CA ALA A 519 -3.89 -1.69 22.50
C ALA A 519 -3.61 -1.78 24.01
N GLY A 520 -4.09 -2.84 24.66
CA GLY A 520 -3.86 -3.09 26.09
C GLY A 520 -4.95 -2.53 27.02
N SER A 521 -6.09 -2.10 26.46
CA SER A 521 -7.28 -1.73 27.25
C SER A 521 -8.15 -2.94 27.65
N GLY A 522 -7.75 -4.15 27.28
CA GLY A 522 -8.50 -5.40 27.43
C GLY A 522 -8.90 -6.01 26.07
N ASP A 523 -9.06 -7.33 26.04
CA ASP A 523 -9.26 -8.10 24.79
C ASP A 523 -10.60 -7.81 24.11
N THR A 524 -11.67 -7.63 24.90
CA THR A 524 -13.04 -7.42 24.41
C THR A 524 -13.83 -6.52 25.37
N MET A 525 -15.04 -6.14 24.96
CA MET A 525 -15.94 -5.28 25.71
C MET A 525 -17.12 -6.08 26.29
N ASP A 526 -17.33 -6.00 27.61
CA ASP A 526 -18.37 -6.75 28.35
C ASP A 526 -19.82 -6.48 27.90
N ARG A 527 -20.10 -5.33 27.27
CA ARG A 527 -21.45 -4.88 26.88
C ARG A 527 -21.62 -4.74 25.37
N LEU A 528 -21.03 -5.66 24.61
CA LEU A 528 -21.01 -5.60 23.15
C LEU A 528 -22.39 -5.77 22.49
N SER A 529 -23.29 -6.56 23.06
CA SER A 529 -24.69 -6.63 22.60
C SER A 529 -25.38 -5.26 22.68
N VAL A 530 -25.20 -4.55 23.81
CA VAL A 530 -25.74 -3.20 24.00
C VAL A 530 -25.17 -2.23 22.96
N LEU A 531 -23.86 -2.29 22.67
CA LEU A 531 -23.28 -1.46 21.62
C LEU A 531 -23.91 -1.75 20.26
N HIS A 532 -24.12 -3.02 19.90
CA HIS A 532 -24.76 -3.38 18.63
C HIS A 532 -26.17 -2.81 18.55
N ASP A 533 -26.97 -2.91 19.62
CA ASP A 533 -28.31 -2.33 19.67
C ASP A 533 -28.28 -0.81 19.43
N LEU A 534 -27.32 -0.10 20.05
CA LEU A 534 -27.12 1.34 19.87
C LEU A 534 -26.67 1.70 18.44
N LEU A 535 -26.02 0.78 17.73
CA LEU A 535 -25.48 0.97 16.38
C LEU A 535 -26.36 0.39 15.27
N MET A 536 -27.52 -0.20 15.58
CA MET A 536 -28.40 -0.82 14.58
C MET A 536 -28.81 0.14 13.46
N GLU A 537 -29.07 1.42 13.78
CA GLU A 537 -29.39 2.45 12.78
C GLU A 537 -28.20 2.75 11.84
N ALA A 538 -26.96 2.46 12.27
CA ALA A 538 -25.74 2.66 11.49
C ALA A 538 -25.38 1.46 10.59
N ALA A 539 -25.97 0.29 10.81
CA ALA A 539 -25.65 -0.93 10.07
C ALA A 539 -25.89 -0.80 8.55
N ASP A 540 -26.85 0.04 8.15
CA ASP A 540 -27.20 0.28 6.73
C ASP A 540 -26.42 1.44 6.09
N TRP A 541 -25.51 2.10 6.83
CA TRP A 541 -24.71 3.18 6.27
C TRP A 541 -23.69 2.63 5.26
N SER A 542 -23.56 3.28 4.10
CA SER A 542 -22.72 2.81 3.00
C SER A 542 -21.28 2.50 3.43
N ARG A 543 -20.68 3.36 4.27
CA ARG A 543 -19.31 3.18 4.77
C ARG A 543 -19.20 1.97 5.71
N VAL A 544 -20.20 1.74 6.56
CA VAL A 544 -20.27 0.60 7.49
C VAL A 544 -20.41 -0.71 6.71
N ILE A 545 -21.23 -0.72 5.65
CA ILE A 545 -21.36 -1.87 4.75
C ILE A 545 -20.02 -2.14 4.03
N GLN A 546 -19.36 -1.10 3.53
CA GLN A 546 -18.07 -1.23 2.83
C GLN A 546 -16.95 -1.75 3.75
N SER A 547 -16.88 -1.29 5.01
CA SER A 547 -15.92 -1.83 5.97
C SER A 547 -16.22 -3.29 6.31
N ALA A 548 -17.49 -3.64 6.53
CA ALA A 548 -17.94 -5.02 6.76
C ALA A 548 -17.56 -5.98 5.61
N GLN A 549 -17.63 -5.52 4.36
CA GLN A 549 -17.21 -6.30 3.18
C GLN A 549 -15.70 -6.59 3.14
N SER A 550 -14.89 -5.77 3.81
CA SER A 550 -13.42 -5.92 3.81
C SER A 550 -12.92 -6.88 4.89
N VAL A 551 -13.68 -7.04 5.98
CA VAL A 551 -13.30 -7.89 7.12
C VAL A 551 -13.00 -9.35 6.73
N PRO A 552 -13.81 -10.06 5.91
CA PRO A 552 -13.53 -11.46 5.58
C PRO A 552 -12.15 -11.68 4.94
N VAL A 553 -11.76 -10.77 4.04
CA VAL A 553 -10.44 -10.81 3.37
C VAL A 553 -9.32 -10.62 4.40
N LEU A 554 -9.48 -9.65 5.29
CA LEU A 554 -8.49 -9.36 6.33
C LEU A 554 -8.39 -10.46 7.39
N LEU A 555 -9.51 -11.11 7.73
CA LEU A 555 -9.50 -12.27 8.61
C LEU A 555 -8.77 -13.45 7.99
N HIS A 556 -8.84 -13.65 6.67
CA HIS A 556 -8.00 -14.65 6.00
C HIS A 556 -6.50 -14.35 6.16
N VAL A 557 -6.09 -13.09 5.98
CA VAL A 557 -4.70 -12.65 6.19
C VAL A 557 -4.29 -12.83 7.66
N TYR A 558 -5.14 -12.40 8.59
CA TYR A 558 -4.93 -12.53 10.03
C TYR A 558 -4.70 -13.98 10.44
N PHE A 559 -5.63 -14.89 10.12
CA PHE A 559 -5.51 -16.30 10.55
C PHE A 559 -4.34 -17.00 9.87
N ASN A 560 -4.05 -16.69 8.60
CA ASN A 560 -2.86 -17.22 7.94
C ASN A 560 -1.58 -16.77 8.64
N THR A 561 -1.55 -15.55 9.15
CA THR A 561 -0.40 -15.02 9.90
C THR A 561 -0.31 -15.64 11.28
N VAL A 562 -1.41 -15.66 12.05
CA VAL A 562 -1.40 -16.13 13.45
C VAL A 562 -1.06 -17.62 13.55
N THR A 563 -1.39 -18.43 12.52
CA THR A 563 -0.99 -19.86 12.47
C THR A 563 0.52 -20.07 12.38
N THR A 564 1.30 -19.03 12.05
CA THR A 564 2.77 -19.08 12.06
C THR A 564 3.36 -18.83 13.45
N ILE A 565 2.56 -18.28 14.37
CA ILE A 565 2.97 -18.03 15.75
C ILE A 565 2.88 -19.34 16.53
N SER A 566 4.00 -19.82 17.05
CA SER A 566 4.09 -21.07 17.80
C SER A 566 3.70 -20.91 19.27
N ASP A 567 2.48 -20.42 19.54
CA ASP A 567 1.92 -20.27 20.89
C ASP A 567 0.58 -21.01 21.01
N GLU A 568 0.60 -22.20 21.62
CA GLU A 568 -0.59 -23.05 21.77
C GLU A 568 -1.68 -22.40 22.63
N ARG A 569 -1.31 -21.60 23.64
CA ARG A 569 -2.29 -20.93 24.53
C ARG A 569 -3.05 -19.86 23.77
N LEU A 570 -2.32 -19.09 22.95
CA LEU A 570 -2.93 -18.11 22.06
C LEU A 570 -3.91 -18.79 21.09
N LEU A 571 -3.48 -19.85 20.40
CA LEU A 571 -4.34 -20.55 19.44
C LEU A 571 -5.60 -21.13 20.10
N ALA A 572 -5.48 -21.66 21.31
CA ALA A 572 -6.60 -22.12 22.13
C ALA A 572 -7.58 -20.97 22.45
N GLN A 573 -7.06 -19.81 22.87
CA GLN A 573 -7.87 -18.61 23.12
C GLN A 573 -8.58 -18.11 21.84
N LEU A 574 -7.93 -18.17 20.68
CA LEU A 574 -8.54 -17.76 19.42
C LEU A 574 -9.69 -18.68 18.99
N VAL A 575 -9.64 -19.98 19.29
CA VAL A 575 -10.76 -20.90 19.08
C VAL A 575 -11.96 -20.47 19.94
N LEU A 576 -11.74 -20.11 21.21
CA LEU A 576 -12.80 -19.61 22.09
C LEU A 576 -13.45 -18.34 21.52
N VAL A 577 -12.62 -17.36 21.14
CA VAL A 577 -13.09 -16.10 20.56
C VAL A 577 -13.89 -16.37 19.28
N LEU A 578 -13.42 -17.27 18.40
CA LEU A 578 -14.12 -17.64 17.18
C LEU A 578 -15.53 -18.19 17.46
N LEU A 579 -15.66 -19.10 18.43
CA LEU A 579 -16.95 -19.68 18.81
C LEU A 579 -17.88 -18.64 19.44
N GLU A 580 -17.38 -17.83 20.38
CA GLU A 580 -18.15 -16.80 21.08
C GLU A 580 -18.63 -15.72 20.10
N ARG A 581 -17.69 -15.13 19.34
CA ARG A 581 -17.97 -14.04 18.40
C ARG A 581 -18.88 -14.48 17.26
N SER A 582 -18.96 -15.77 16.94
CA SER A 582 -19.91 -16.29 15.92
C SER A 582 -21.38 -15.93 16.24
N SER A 583 -21.72 -15.72 17.51
CA SER A 583 -23.06 -15.33 17.96
C SER A 583 -23.27 -13.82 18.08
N LEU A 584 -22.19 -13.04 18.09
CA LEU A 584 -22.22 -11.67 18.60
C LEU A 584 -21.62 -10.70 17.56
N LEU A 585 -22.17 -10.65 16.36
CA LEU A 585 -21.73 -9.72 15.31
C LEU A 585 -22.76 -8.61 15.10
N LEU A 586 -22.31 -7.43 14.66
CA LEU A 586 -23.23 -6.38 14.22
C LEU A 586 -24.05 -6.91 13.04
N ASN A 587 -25.38 -6.78 13.12
CA ASN A 587 -26.28 -7.36 12.14
C ASN A 587 -26.28 -6.55 10.83
N ILE A 588 -25.41 -6.94 9.90
CA ILE A 588 -25.27 -6.33 8.58
C ILE A 588 -25.57 -7.40 7.51
N PRO A 589 -26.31 -7.07 6.43
CA PRO A 589 -26.62 -8.04 5.37
C PRO A 589 -25.38 -8.77 4.85
N LYS A 590 -25.43 -10.11 4.83
CA LYS A 590 -24.36 -11.05 4.41
C LYS A 590 -23.11 -11.09 5.29
N TYR A 591 -22.86 -10.09 6.13
CA TYR A 591 -21.66 -10.01 6.96
C TYR A 591 -21.50 -11.25 7.84
N THR A 592 -22.52 -11.58 8.64
CA THR A 592 -22.53 -12.73 9.54
C THR A 592 -22.23 -14.05 8.83
N ALA A 593 -22.87 -14.28 7.68
CA ALA A 593 -22.68 -15.52 6.90
C ALA A 593 -21.25 -15.64 6.35
N GLU A 594 -20.67 -14.54 5.87
CA GLU A 594 -19.28 -14.54 5.39
C GLU A 594 -18.28 -14.73 6.55
N ILE A 595 -18.51 -14.13 7.72
CA ILE A 595 -17.66 -14.37 8.90
C ILE A 595 -17.74 -15.84 9.34
N HIS A 596 -18.94 -16.44 9.36
CA HIS A 596 -19.08 -17.87 9.66
C HIS A 596 -18.33 -18.76 8.67
N ARG A 597 -18.30 -18.40 7.38
CA ARG A 597 -17.49 -19.11 6.37
C ARG A 597 -15.99 -19.02 6.65
N VAL A 598 -15.50 -17.83 6.98
CA VAL A 598 -14.09 -17.61 7.32
C VAL A 598 -13.71 -18.39 8.58
N PHE A 599 -14.53 -18.29 9.63
CA PHE A 599 -14.34 -19.02 10.89
C PHE A 599 -14.34 -20.53 10.68
N SER A 600 -15.31 -21.03 9.93
CA SER A 600 -15.43 -22.44 9.53
C SER A 600 -14.17 -22.95 8.83
N HIS A 601 -13.66 -22.20 7.85
CA HIS A 601 -12.42 -22.53 7.13
C HIS A 601 -11.19 -22.57 8.05
N HIS A 602 -11.01 -21.55 8.90
CA HIS A 602 -9.81 -21.44 9.74
C HIS A 602 -9.86 -22.35 10.96
N LEU A 603 -11.03 -22.66 11.51
CA LEU A 603 -11.17 -23.68 12.57
C LEU A 603 -10.61 -25.03 12.09
N LEU A 604 -11.00 -25.47 10.90
CA LEU A 604 -10.45 -26.68 10.29
C LEU A 604 -8.92 -26.61 10.14
N LYS A 605 -8.42 -25.51 9.60
CA LYS A 605 -6.99 -25.33 9.37
C LYS A 605 -6.21 -25.35 10.68
N LEU A 606 -6.70 -24.66 11.70
CA LEU A 606 -6.12 -24.63 13.04
C LEU A 606 -6.07 -26.01 13.67
N CYS A 607 -7.21 -26.73 13.73
CA CYS A 607 -7.26 -28.07 14.32
C CYS A 607 -6.46 -29.10 13.51
N LYS A 608 -6.29 -28.91 12.20
CA LYS A 608 -5.41 -29.76 11.39
C LYS A 608 -3.93 -29.55 11.69
N LEU A 609 -3.51 -28.31 11.93
CA LEU A 609 -2.14 -27.98 12.29
C LEU A 609 -1.83 -28.33 13.75
N HIS A 610 -2.81 -28.15 14.64
CA HIS A 610 -2.70 -28.37 16.08
C HIS A 610 -3.90 -29.19 16.61
N PRO A 611 -3.91 -30.53 16.41
CA PRO A 611 -5.02 -31.38 16.85
C PRO A 611 -5.29 -31.36 18.36
N SER A 612 -4.29 -31.08 19.18
CA SER A 612 -4.41 -30.94 20.64
C SER A 612 -5.42 -29.89 21.08
N LEU A 613 -5.64 -28.85 20.25
CA LEU A 613 -6.63 -27.80 20.50
C LEU A 613 -8.05 -28.36 20.70
N VAL A 614 -8.37 -29.48 20.05
CA VAL A 614 -9.70 -30.11 20.15
C VAL A 614 -9.92 -30.74 21.53
N VAL A 615 -8.85 -31.25 22.14
CA VAL A 615 -8.89 -31.75 23.53
C VAL A 615 -8.86 -30.59 24.51
N ASP A 616 -8.06 -29.55 24.25
CA ASP A 616 -7.99 -28.37 25.12
C ASP A 616 -9.32 -27.61 25.20
N GLN A 617 -10.04 -27.49 24.09
CA GLN A 617 -11.30 -26.74 23.96
C GLN A 617 -12.52 -27.66 23.85
N SER A 618 -12.40 -28.91 24.32
CA SER A 618 -13.44 -29.91 24.09
C SER A 618 -14.78 -29.51 24.71
N ARG A 619 -14.76 -28.86 25.88
CA ARG A 619 -15.98 -28.44 26.59
C ARG A 619 -16.76 -27.43 25.76
N GLU A 620 -16.08 -26.40 25.26
CA GLU A 620 -16.67 -25.28 24.55
C GLU A 620 -17.10 -25.69 23.13
N LEU A 621 -16.32 -26.58 22.49
CA LEU A 621 -16.72 -27.21 21.22
C LEU A 621 -17.97 -28.09 21.39
N LEU A 622 -18.06 -28.87 22.48
CA LEU A 622 -19.25 -29.68 22.79
C LEU A 622 -20.46 -28.80 23.13
N GLU A 623 -20.29 -27.73 23.90
CA GLU A 623 -21.37 -26.79 24.23
C GLU A 623 -21.92 -26.12 22.96
N PHE A 624 -21.02 -25.71 22.05
CA PHE A 624 -21.41 -25.18 20.75
C PHE A 624 -22.15 -26.20 19.90
N ALA A 625 -21.65 -27.44 19.81
CA ALA A 625 -22.27 -28.52 19.05
C ALA A 625 -23.59 -29.03 19.67
N GLY A 626 -23.74 -28.92 20.99
CA GLY A 626 -24.95 -29.29 21.73
C GLY A 626 -26.11 -28.30 21.53
N THR A 627 -25.80 -27.07 21.10
CA THR A 627 -26.81 -26.01 20.96
C THR A 627 -27.48 -26.06 19.59
N THR A 628 -28.70 -26.60 19.51
CA THR A 628 -29.41 -26.86 18.24
C THR A 628 -29.72 -25.62 17.41
N THR A 629 -29.81 -24.43 18.02
CA THR A 629 -29.99 -23.16 17.28
C THR A 629 -28.80 -22.81 16.38
N ASN A 630 -27.59 -23.30 16.68
CA ASN A 630 -26.40 -23.10 15.85
C ASN A 630 -26.51 -23.84 14.51
N ILE A 631 -27.32 -24.91 14.42
CA ILE A 631 -27.51 -25.68 13.18
C ILE A 631 -28.15 -24.83 12.10
N HIS A 632 -29.16 -24.03 12.46
CA HIS A 632 -29.89 -23.20 11.53
C HIS A 632 -29.23 -21.84 11.28
N SER A 633 -28.61 -21.27 12.32
CA SER A 633 -28.02 -19.92 12.25
C SER A 633 -26.58 -19.92 11.76
N LYS A 634 -25.85 -21.03 11.88
CA LYS A 634 -24.39 -21.13 11.63
C LYS A 634 -24.00 -22.46 11.00
N GLU A 635 -24.81 -22.98 10.08
CA GLU A 635 -24.70 -24.34 9.53
C GLU A 635 -23.27 -24.74 9.11
N ASP A 636 -22.57 -23.86 8.38
CA ASP A 636 -21.20 -24.12 7.91
C ASP A 636 -20.22 -24.30 9.08
N LEU A 637 -20.25 -23.40 10.08
CA LEU A 637 -19.37 -23.50 11.25
C LEU A 637 -19.73 -24.72 12.11
N TYR A 638 -21.01 -24.95 12.35
CA TYR A 638 -21.52 -26.11 13.08
C TYR A 638 -21.05 -27.43 12.48
N THR A 639 -21.21 -27.59 11.17
CA THR A 639 -20.80 -28.80 10.45
C THR A 639 -19.32 -29.10 10.65
N HIS A 640 -18.48 -28.08 10.69
CA HIS A 640 -17.04 -28.23 10.90
C HIS A 640 -16.66 -28.46 12.35
N VAL A 641 -17.34 -27.85 13.33
CA VAL A 641 -17.15 -28.19 14.75
C VAL A 641 -17.43 -29.68 14.99
N VAL A 642 -18.56 -30.19 14.50
CA VAL A 642 -18.92 -31.61 14.56
C VAL A 642 -17.86 -32.48 13.87
N TRP A 643 -17.40 -32.06 12.70
CA TRP A 643 -16.36 -32.79 11.97
C TRP A 643 -15.04 -32.84 12.75
N VAL A 644 -14.60 -31.73 13.33
CA VAL A 644 -13.35 -31.60 14.11
C VAL A 644 -13.40 -32.49 15.35
N LEU A 645 -14.52 -32.48 16.09
CA LEU A 645 -14.74 -33.38 17.23
C LEU A 645 -14.67 -34.85 16.79
N GLY A 646 -15.38 -35.18 15.71
CA GLY A 646 -15.37 -36.52 15.13
C GLY A 646 -14.00 -36.94 14.60
N GLU A 647 -13.17 -36.04 14.11
CA GLU A 647 -11.85 -36.35 13.54
C GLU A 647 -10.76 -36.48 14.61
N TYR A 648 -10.63 -35.49 15.49
CA TYR A 648 -9.44 -35.30 16.31
C TYR A 648 -9.57 -35.76 17.77
N LEU A 649 -10.76 -36.05 18.28
CA LEU A 649 -10.93 -36.72 19.58
C LEU A 649 -10.48 -38.18 19.47
N SER A 650 -9.16 -38.39 19.53
CA SER A 650 -8.49 -39.68 19.45
C SER A 650 -7.14 -39.64 20.15
N VAL A 651 -6.79 -40.74 20.83
CA VAL A 651 -5.48 -40.95 21.47
C VAL A 651 -4.33 -40.86 20.44
N SER A 652 -4.61 -41.14 19.17
CA SER A 652 -3.63 -41.03 18.08
C SER A 652 -3.17 -39.60 17.79
N PHE A 653 -3.98 -38.59 18.18
CA PHE A 653 -3.69 -37.17 17.97
C PHE A 653 -3.25 -36.49 19.27
N ASP A 654 -3.86 -36.85 20.42
CA ASP A 654 -3.46 -36.34 21.73
C ASP A 654 -3.65 -37.42 22.80
N SER A 655 -2.57 -37.71 23.53
CA SER A 655 -2.54 -38.72 24.61
C SER A 655 -3.50 -38.43 25.77
N ARG A 656 -3.93 -37.18 25.95
CA ARG A 656 -4.88 -36.76 27.00
C ARG A 656 -6.33 -37.11 26.65
N CYS A 657 -6.62 -37.51 25.41
CA CYS A 657 -7.96 -37.90 24.99
C CYS A 657 -8.40 -39.18 25.74
N SER A 658 -9.38 -39.04 26.64
CA SER A 658 -9.90 -40.17 27.43
C SER A 658 -11.13 -40.82 26.80
N VAL A 659 -11.41 -42.07 27.18
CA VAL A 659 -12.64 -42.77 26.78
C VAL A 659 -13.88 -42.04 27.30
N ASP A 660 -13.80 -41.43 28.49
CA ASP A 660 -14.89 -40.63 29.06
C ASP A 660 -15.21 -39.41 28.20
N LEU A 661 -14.19 -38.74 27.65
CA LEU A 661 -14.37 -37.59 26.76
C LEU A 661 -15.00 -38.01 25.43
N VAL A 662 -14.54 -39.12 24.83
CA VAL A 662 -15.13 -39.68 23.61
C VAL A 662 -16.60 -40.05 23.83
N THR A 663 -16.91 -40.70 24.94
CA THR A 663 -18.29 -41.08 25.31
C THR A 663 -19.15 -39.85 25.55
N SER A 664 -18.66 -38.84 26.28
CA SER A 664 -19.41 -37.59 26.53
C SER A 664 -19.73 -36.84 25.24
N CYS A 665 -18.75 -36.74 24.32
CA CYS A 665 -18.96 -36.15 23.00
C CYS A 665 -19.98 -36.94 22.18
N PHE A 666 -19.88 -38.27 22.22
CA PHE A 666 -20.80 -39.14 21.51
C PHE A 666 -22.25 -38.92 21.97
N GLU A 667 -22.47 -38.90 23.29
CA GLU A 667 -23.81 -38.76 23.88
C GLU A 667 -24.43 -37.40 23.56
N ALA A 668 -23.63 -36.33 23.60
CA ALA A 668 -24.09 -34.99 23.22
C ALA A 668 -24.51 -34.94 21.74
N LEU A 669 -23.69 -35.45 20.82
CA LEU A 669 -24.00 -35.45 19.39
C LEU A 669 -25.17 -36.39 19.04
N GLU A 670 -25.30 -37.51 19.75
CA GLU A 670 -26.42 -38.44 19.58
C GLU A 670 -27.74 -37.80 20.02
N ALA A 671 -27.75 -37.09 21.15
CA ALA A 671 -28.91 -36.35 21.62
C ALA A 671 -29.36 -35.29 20.61
N VAL A 672 -28.42 -34.51 20.08
CA VAL A 672 -28.70 -33.50 19.05
C VAL A 672 -29.24 -34.13 17.77
N LEU A 673 -28.63 -35.22 17.30
CA LEU A 673 -29.09 -35.93 16.11
C LEU A 673 -30.54 -36.43 16.29
N PHE A 674 -30.87 -36.97 17.45
CA PHE A 674 -32.24 -37.39 17.76
C PHE A 674 -33.22 -36.20 17.79
N GLU A 675 -32.83 -35.09 18.43
CA GLU A 675 -33.67 -33.89 18.53
C GLU A 675 -34.02 -33.32 17.16
N ILE A 676 -33.03 -33.13 16.28
CA ILE A 676 -33.25 -32.50 14.97
C ILE A 676 -33.99 -33.39 13.98
N THR A 677 -33.81 -34.71 14.06
CA THR A 677 -34.52 -35.67 13.20
C THR A 677 -35.95 -35.94 13.68
N SER A 678 -36.26 -35.62 14.94
CA SER A 678 -37.61 -35.77 15.52
C SER A 678 -38.45 -34.50 15.43
N SER A 679 -37.84 -33.31 15.48
CA SER A 679 -38.55 -32.03 15.63
C SER A 679 -38.47 -31.10 14.42
N GLY A 680 -37.61 -31.36 13.42
CA GLY A 680 -37.38 -30.44 12.30
C GLY A 680 -37.10 -31.10 10.96
N SER A 681 -36.79 -30.26 9.95
CA SER A 681 -36.29 -30.66 8.62
C SER A 681 -34.81 -30.25 8.50
N PRO A 682 -33.88 -30.98 9.14
CA PRO A 682 -32.47 -30.59 9.17
C PRO A 682 -31.81 -30.73 7.79
N SER A 683 -30.74 -29.95 7.58
CA SER A 683 -29.89 -30.07 6.41
C SER A 683 -29.30 -31.49 6.31
N PRO A 684 -29.40 -32.16 5.15
CA PRO A 684 -28.80 -33.48 4.91
C PRO A 684 -27.29 -33.49 5.15
N ARG A 685 -26.61 -32.36 4.86
CA ARG A 685 -25.18 -32.18 5.12
C ARG A 685 -24.86 -32.24 6.61
N VAL A 686 -25.69 -31.61 7.44
CA VAL A 686 -25.53 -31.64 8.90
C VAL A 686 -25.74 -33.06 9.43
N VAL A 687 -26.79 -33.75 8.98
CA VAL A 687 -27.08 -35.11 9.42
C VAL A 687 -25.98 -36.09 9.00
N THR A 688 -25.51 -36.04 7.76
CA THR A 688 -24.40 -36.88 7.28
C THR A 688 -23.09 -36.61 8.01
N SER A 689 -22.82 -35.35 8.40
CA SER A 689 -21.68 -34.97 9.23
C SER A 689 -21.79 -35.57 10.65
N LEU A 690 -22.94 -35.42 11.31
CA LEU A 690 -23.22 -36.01 12.62
C LEU A 690 -23.09 -37.54 12.61
N LEU A 691 -23.68 -38.22 11.62
CA LEU A 691 -23.56 -39.67 11.46
C LEU A 691 -22.11 -40.11 11.30
N SER A 692 -21.33 -39.37 10.49
CA SER A 692 -19.91 -39.66 10.28
C SER A 692 -19.09 -39.42 11.55
N ALA A 693 -19.36 -38.37 12.31
CA ALA A 693 -18.70 -38.09 13.58
C ALA A 693 -19.01 -39.15 14.64
N LEU A 694 -20.28 -39.54 14.80
CA LEU A 694 -20.70 -40.61 15.70
C LEU A 694 -20.06 -41.95 15.35
N ALA A 695 -20.02 -42.32 14.06
CA ALA A 695 -19.36 -43.55 13.62
C ALA A 695 -17.84 -43.53 13.89
N LYS A 696 -17.18 -42.39 13.71
CA LYS A 696 -15.75 -42.22 14.06
C LYS A 696 -15.52 -42.39 15.56
N LEU A 697 -16.30 -41.72 16.39
CA LEU A 697 -16.22 -41.84 17.86
C LEU A 697 -16.49 -43.29 18.33
N ALA A 698 -17.52 -43.94 17.78
CA ALA A 698 -17.84 -45.33 18.10
C ALA A 698 -16.77 -46.32 17.64
N SER A 699 -16.07 -46.05 16.54
CA SER A 699 -14.93 -46.88 16.13
C SER A 699 -13.76 -46.85 17.13
N ARG A 700 -13.68 -45.79 17.96
CA ARG A 700 -12.65 -45.60 18.99
C ARG A 700 -13.06 -46.13 20.36
N SER A 701 -14.36 -46.28 20.60
CA SER A 701 -14.93 -46.87 21.83
C SER A 701 -16.00 -47.89 21.45
N HIS A 702 -15.61 -49.17 21.45
CA HIS A 702 -16.43 -50.26 20.91
C HIS A 702 -17.79 -50.41 21.61
N ASP A 703 -17.91 -49.99 22.87
CA ASP A 703 -19.16 -50.03 23.63
C ASP A 703 -20.25 -49.12 23.03
N LEU A 704 -19.87 -48.14 22.21
CA LEU A 704 -20.79 -47.21 21.54
C LEU A 704 -21.31 -47.75 20.19
N ILE A 705 -20.65 -48.76 19.61
CA ILE A 705 -21.02 -49.32 18.29
C ILE A 705 -22.49 -49.75 18.23
N PRO A 706 -23.04 -50.51 19.22
CA PRO A 706 -24.44 -50.93 19.17
C PRO A 706 -25.43 -49.76 19.10
N ARG A 707 -25.12 -48.62 19.74
CA ARG A 707 -25.97 -47.41 19.77
C ARG A 707 -26.06 -46.75 18.40
N VAL A 708 -24.91 -46.46 17.77
CA VAL A 708 -24.86 -45.91 16.40
C VAL A 708 -25.53 -46.84 15.41
N SER A 709 -25.21 -48.13 15.54
CA SER A 709 -25.80 -49.17 14.72
C SER A 709 -27.32 -49.07 14.75
N LEU A 710 -27.94 -49.05 15.94
CA LEU A 710 -29.39 -48.99 16.05
C LEU A 710 -29.99 -47.80 15.29
N PHE A 711 -29.38 -46.62 15.37
CA PHE A 711 -29.79 -45.45 14.58
C PHE A 711 -29.67 -45.65 13.06
N LEU A 712 -28.52 -46.13 12.59
CA LEU A 712 -28.28 -46.38 11.16
C LEU A 712 -29.24 -47.43 10.60
N SER A 713 -29.62 -48.44 11.39
CA SER A 713 -30.60 -49.45 10.99
C SER A 713 -32.01 -48.85 10.82
N LYS A 714 -32.39 -47.88 11.67
CA LYS A 714 -33.66 -47.16 11.57
C LYS A 714 -33.71 -46.27 10.32
N LEU A 715 -32.60 -45.61 9.97
CA LEU A 715 -32.49 -44.80 8.74
C LEU A 715 -32.78 -45.65 7.49
N ARG A 716 -32.22 -46.87 7.42
CA ARG A 716 -32.48 -47.83 6.33
C ARG A 716 -33.95 -48.27 6.24
N SER A 717 -34.65 -48.34 7.37
CA SER A 717 -36.07 -48.72 7.40
C SER A 717 -37.05 -47.60 6.99
N GLY A 718 -36.53 -46.47 6.49
CA GLY A 718 -37.35 -45.36 5.98
C GLY A 718 -37.68 -44.28 7.02
N ALA A 719 -36.98 -44.22 8.15
CA ALA A 719 -37.14 -43.19 9.17
C ALA A 719 -36.48 -41.84 8.77
N VAL A 720 -36.78 -41.36 7.56
CA VAL A 720 -36.21 -40.13 6.96
C VAL A 720 -37.31 -39.17 6.50
N SER A 721 -38.45 -39.19 7.20
CA SER A 721 -39.64 -38.35 6.89
C SER A 721 -39.38 -36.84 6.97
N TRP A 722 -38.21 -36.45 7.47
CA TRP A 722 -37.75 -35.07 7.62
C TRP A 722 -36.94 -34.55 6.42
N CYS A 723 -36.55 -35.40 5.46
CA CYS A 723 -35.89 -34.95 4.22
C CYS A 723 -36.91 -34.37 3.24
N GLY A 724 -36.59 -33.21 2.66
CA GLY A 724 -37.47 -32.50 1.72
C GLY A 724 -37.38 -32.97 0.26
N SER A 725 -36.32 -33.68 -0.12
CA SER A 725 -36.11 -34.17 -1.50
C SER A 725 -35.68 -35.63 -1.53
N GLU A 726 -35.99 -36.34 -2.64
CA GLU A 726 -35.54 -37.73 -2.83
C GLU A 726 -34.02 -37.83 -2.91
N GLU A 727 -33.34 -36.86 -3.51
CA GLU A 727 -31.87 -36.81 -3.60
C GLU A 727 -31.23 -36.76 -2.20
N ASP A 728 -31.81 -35.97 -1.30
CA ASP A 728 -31.36 -35.85 0.08
C ASP A 728 -31.56 -37.14 0.88
N VAL A 729 -32.70 -37.82 0.68
CA VAL A 729 -32.95 -39.15 1.26
C VAL A 729 -31.89 -40.13 0.79
N VAL A 730 -31.60 -40.16 -0.52
CA VAL A 730 -30.59 -41.05 -1.10
C VAL A 730 -29.22 -40.77 -0.50
N ALA A 731 -28.80 -39.51 -0.40
CA ALA A 731 -27.50 -39.14 0.16
C ALA A 731 -27.35 -39.59 1.64
N VAL A 732 -28.36 -39.33 2.48
CA VAL A 732 -28.34 -39.69 3.90
C VAL A 732 -28.38 -41.21 4.08
N VAL A 733 -29.28 -41.91 3.38
CA VAL A 733 -29.43 -43.37 3.49
C VAL A 733 -28.18 -44.08 2.98
N THR A 734 -27.64 -43.68 1.82
CA THR A 734 -26.40 -44.27 1.27
C THR A 734 -25.25 -44.11 2.26
N ARG A 735 -25.07 -42.90 2.80
CA ARG A 735 -24.03 -42.66 3.81
C ARG A 735 -24.25 -43.50 5.07
N GLY A 736 -25.49 -43.62 5.52
CA GLY A 736 -25.83 -44.44 6.68
C GLY A 736 -25.54 -45.94 6.46
N GLU A 737 -25.84 -46.47 5.28
CA GLU A 737 -25.56 -47.86 4.91
C GLU A 737 -24.05 -48.16 4.81
N GLU A 738 -23.26 -47.23 4.27
CA GLU A 738 -21.80 -47.33 4.25
C GLU A 738 -21.24 -47.44 5.67
N LEU A 739 -21.63 -46.52 6.56
CA LEU A 739 -21.14 -46.47 7.94
C LEU A 739 -21.58 -47.71 8.73
N TRP A 740 -22.83 -48.14 8.56
CA TRP A 740 -23.34 -49.35 9.21
C TRP A 740 -22.59 -50.59 8.75
N SER A 741 -22.30 -50.70 7.46
CA SER A 741 -21.55 -51.81 6.88
C SER A 741 -20.11 -51.85 7.39
N LEU A 742 -19.47 -50.69 7.54
CA LEU A 742 -18.13 -50.57 8.13
C LEU A 742 -18.10 -50.98 9.61
N LEU A 743 -19.05 -50.49 10.41
CA LEU A 743 -19.08 -50.73 11.86
C LEU A 743 -19.33 -52.19 12.26
N LYS A 744 -19.83 -53.04 11.34
CA LYS A 744 -19.90 -54.50 11.54
C LYS A 744 -18.53 -55.16 11.70
N LEU A 745 -17.48 -54.50 11.23
CA LEU A 745 -16.09 -54.95 11.32
C LEU A 745 -15.29 -53.90 12.12
N PRO A 746 -15.33 -53.91 13.47
CA PRO A 746 -14.78 -52.83 14.29
C PRO A 746 -13.32 -52.49 13.99
N SER A 747 -12.47 -53.50 13.78
CA SER A 747 -11.06 -53.31 13.43
C SER A 747 -10.87 -52.63 12.07
N VAL A 748 -11.72 -52.95 11.10
CA VAL A 748 -11.70 -52.30 9.77
C VAL A 748 -12.25 -50.89 9.89
N ALA A 749 -13.35 -50.69 10.62
CA ALA A 749 -13.93 -49.37 10.88
C ALA A 749 -12.91 -48.42 11.52
N LEU A 750 -12.18 -48.85 12.56
CA LEU A 750 -11.12 -48.05 13.18
C LEU A 750 -10.04 -47.65 12.16
N SER A 751 -9.60 -48.59 11.31
CA SER A 751 -8.56 -48.31 10.31
C SER A 751 -9.01 -47.37 9.17
N VAL A 752 -10.28 -47.43 8.77
CA VAL A 752 -10.86 -46.64 7.67
C VAL A 752 -11.30 -45.27 8.16
N LEU A 753 -11.94 -45.20 9.33
CA LEU A 753 -12.51 -43.98 9.89
C LEU A 753 -11.50 -43.18 10.74
N THR A 754 -10.44 -43.83 11.21
CA THR A 754 -9.36 -43.19 12.00
C THR A 754 -7.97 -43.64 11.47
N PRO A 755 -7.61 -43.26 10.23
CA PRO A 755 -6.34 -43.68 9.65
C PRO A 755 -5.14 -43.11 10.45
N PRO A 756 -4.08 -43.90 10.68
CA PRO A 756 -2.90 -43.42 11.41
C PRO A 756 -2.18 -42.30 10.65
N SER A 757 -1.58 -41.35 11.37
CA SER A 757 -0.94 -40.15 10.80
C SER A 757 0.12 -40.45 9.72
N LEU A 758 0.87 -41.56 9.83
CA LEU A 758 1.84 -41.99 8.82
C LEU A 758 1.23 -42.39 7.46
N ALA A 759 -0.06 -42.70 7.40
CA ALA A 759 -0.75 -43.10 6.16
C ALA A 759 -1.07 -41.90 5.23
N THR A 760 -0.83 -40.66 5.68
CA THR A 760 -0.99 -39.45 4.85
C THR A 760 0.20 -39.19 3.92
N SER A 761 1.32 -39.89 4.11
CA SER A 761 2.33 -40.04 3.05
C SER A 761 1.94 -41.26 2.20
N PRO A 762 1.79 -41.15 0.87
CA PRO A 762 1.51 -42.30 0.03
C PRO A 762 2.76 -43.19 0.00
N ARG A 763 2.91 -44.06 0.99
CA ARG A 763 3.79 -45.22 0.89
C ARG A 763 3.06 -46.20 -0.01
N TRP A 764 3.33 -46.10 -1.31
CA TRP A 764 2.97 -47.15 -2.25
C TRP A 764 3.40 -48.47 -1.64
N HIS A 765 2.44 -49.37 -1.37
CA HIS A 765 2.75 -50.76 -1.07
C HIS A 765 3.54 -51.31 -2.27
N ARG A 766 4.88 -51.40 -2.15
CA ARG A 766 5.71 -52.23 -3.01
C ARG A 766 5.54 -53.68 -2.55
N ASP A 767 4.33 -54.20 -2.66
CA ASP A 767 4.16 -55.63 -2.60
C ASP A 767 4.32 -56.17 -4.02
N ALA A 768 5.42 -56.88 -4.26
CA ALA A 768 5.85 -57.33 -5.59
C ALA A 768 4.87 -58.31 -6.25
N ASN A 769 3.83 -58.74 -5.53
CA ASN A 769 2.92 -59.81 -5.95
C ASN A 769 1.50 -59.35 -6.32
N ALA A 770 1.16 -58.05 -6.25
CA ALA A 770 -0.18 -57.53 -6.55
C ALA A 770 -0.21 -56.55 -7.73
N THR A 771 0.41 -56.87 -8.87
CA THR A 771 0.34 -56.06 -10.09
C THR A 771 -0.86 -56.46 -10.97
N LEU A 772 -2.07 -56.03 -10.61
CA LEU A 772 -3.25 -56.10 -11.49
C LEU A 772 -3.43 -54.86 -12.42
N PRO A 773 -3.04 -53.62 -12.05
CA PRO A 773 -3.28 -52.45 -12.91
C PRO A 773 -2.46 -52.37 -14.22
N PRO A 774 -1.18 -52.79 -14.31
CA PRO A 774 -0.41 -52.64 -15.56
C PRO A 774 -0.84 -53.63 -16.66
N ARG A 775 -1.31 -54.82 -16.27
CA ARG A 775 -1.77 -55.88 -17.19
C ARG A 775 -3.14 -55.56 -17.82
N LEU A 776 -3.97 -54.77 -17.15
CA LEU A 776 -5.22 -54.28 -17.73
C LEU A 776 -5.01 -53.16 -18.77
N ARG A 777 -3.98 -52.31 -18.60
CA ARG A 777 -3.60 -51.31 -19.63
C ARG A 777 -3.09 -51.93 -20.93
N THR A 778 -2.45 -53.10 -20.86
CA THR A 778 -1.98 -53.84 -22.04
C THR A 778 -3.14 -54.50 -22.81
N LEU A 779 -4.26 -54.81 -22.13
CA LEU A 779 -5.46 -55.38 -22.76
C LEU A 779 -6.36 -54.31 -23.41
N THR A 780 -6.41 -53.09 -22.87
CA THR A 780 -7.17 -51.98 -23.48
C THR A 780 -6.52 -51.38 -24.73
N GLY A 781 -5.22 -51.62 -24.96
CA GLY A 781 -4.52 -51.22 -26.19
C GLY A 781 -4.79 -52.13 -27.40
N LEU A 782 -5.41 -53.29 -27.19
CA LEU A 782 -5.68 -54.29 -28.24
C LEU A 782 -7.13 -54.28 -28.74
N THR A 783 -7.99 -53.42 -28.20
CA THR A 783 -9.40 -53.29 -28.62
C THR A 783 -9.71 -52.03 -29.42
N HIS A 784 -8.69 -51.22 -29.77
CA HIS A 784 -8.81 -50.11 -30.72
C HIS A 784 -7.83 -50.29 -31.89
N THR A 785 -8.06 -51.33 -32.69
CA THR A 785 -7.66 -51.39 -34.10
C THR A 785 -8.71 -52.15 -34.90
N ARG A 786 -9.80 -51.45 -35.26
CA ARG A 786 -10.40 -51.44 -36.61
C ARG A 786 -11.45 -50.34 -36.68
#